data_AF-A0A8J3CXD2-F1
#
_entry.id   AF-A0A8J3CXD2-F1
#
_cell.length_a   1.000
_cell.length_b   1.000
_cell.length_c   1.000
_cell.angle_alpha   90.00
_cell.angle_beta   90.00
_cell.angle_gamma   90.00
#
_symmetry.space_group_name_H-M   'P 1'
#
loop_
_entity.id
_entity.type
_entity.pdbx_description
1 polymer ?
#
loop_
_entity_poly.entity_id
_entity_poly.type
_entity_poly.pdbx_seq_one_letter_code
_entity_poly.pdbx_strand_id
1 'polypeptide(L)'
;MKAIDDLFVCAVKDASRLIALVFIGSCLFACNSTRSSEDETLFELLPSSHTGIDFRNDLVYDEKFNPYTFRNFYNGAGVALGDINNDGLVDIFFAGNQAENKLYLNKGNFQFEDITAQAGLAVPGIWSTGVSMADVNGDGLLDIYICKSGPLGGEERHNALYINNGDLTFSEMAHEYGLADTGLSQHAVFFDFDLDGDLDMYLLNNSARSVGINDLRVGQRDIRDPDGGNKLYRNDGGYFVDVSEEAGIYGSAIGYGLGVTVADLNRDGWPDLYVSNDFFEKDYLYLNNGDGTFTEALENMMTEISMGSMGADIADLNNDGWQDIFVTEMLPATWDRVKTKTPFEDWDKYQANVKAGYFHQFTRNTLQRNLGYKPNSKEIHFAEVSRFASVHATDWSWGALIFDADNDGLKDIFVANGIVKDLTDFDYVDYYVNNQNLIAQFKRDSILLTKMIDEFPSNPLRNYLFKNLGNYRFEDIGLKSGLDQLTFSTGAAYADLDNDGDLDLVINNLNGEAFILKNNARELHDNSYIQFNLGGYFGTQVSVHAGPELYYAEHNPVKGYMSSVDHRLHLGLGIHTKIDSIIVRWPSKQETILRDVAVNQILDLSPLSAQQSYTLSKPVHVAPLLRLSPQQIDWKHEESDFVDFDRDRLRMKMVSNEGPKAVIADFNQDGLDDVFLPGARGQASQIWIQETNGSFKLSQSFAEDALPEDVDALVLDVNGDGFPDLYVLSGSLEFSLKNPNYQDRLYVNDGKGKFSKQDKSLPIRYESSSKAIALDINQDGFDDILVATRTIPFAYGVPVGLSLLVNKGDGTFADETSARIPELASIGMVRDLWWGDLLGNGRKQLVVVGHWIPISVYERDGQMLENISKSLGLGDLNGFYNHVLVEDLDGDGKLDLFVGNFGENSRFVAAPSKPLRMFVNDFDQNGSVEQIITQFEGSNAYPIVLKQALLKQLPSWRKQLLSFDSFKDKRLEDLVSDEILGRSVVWEVHELASKLYIQQENGTFVRENLPSELQYSPIFHGQLVTAPDQNKYVLVGGNHSRIKPEWGIQMGSYGWLMERNATNWKVVDAASSGIYIPGEIRSIQQLKTNTGTKILVTRSNERPLIYEWSK
;
A
#
# COMPACT_ATOMS: atom_id res chain seq x y z
N MET A 1 27.65 28.82 87.26
CA MET A 1 27.25 27.49 86.77
C MET A 1 25.75 27.32 86.50
N LYS A 2 24.96 28.40 86.38
CA LYS A 2 23.54 28.35 85.94
C LYS A 2 23.25 29.19 84.70
N ALA A 3 24.30 29.72 84.06
CA ALA A 3 24.22 30.54 82.84
C ALA A 3 24.89 29.85 81.63
N ILE A 4 25.44 28.64 81.82
CA ILE A 4 26.03 27.82 80.76
C ILE A 4 25.04 26.74 80.30
N ASP A 5 24.15 26.27 81.20
CA ASP A 5 23.10 25.30 80.85
C ASP A 5 21.95 25.92 80.02
N ASP A 6 21.56 27.17 80.30
CA ASP A 6 20.47 27.84 79.53
C ASP A 6 20.89 28.22 78.10
N LEU A 7 22.19 28.44 77.85
CA LEU A 7 22.72 28.66 76.50
C LEU A 7 22.82 27.35 75.70
N PHE A 8 23.06 26.22 76.37
CA PHE A 8 23.10 24.92 75.71
C PHE A 8 21.69 24.39 75.37
N VAL A 9 20.69 24.67 76.22
CA VAL A 9 19.30 24.23 75.99
C VAL A 9 18.59 25.05 74.90
N CYS A 10 18.91 26.35 74.74
CA CYS A 10 18.42 27.14 73.60
C CYS A 10 19.11 26.76 72.28
N ALA A 11 20.44 26.58 72.26
CA ALA A 11 21.17 26.22 71.04
C ALA A 11 20.79 24.82 70.52
N VAL A 12 20.50 23.86 71.40
CA VAL A 12 20.08 22.51 71.00
C VAL A 12 18.62 22.48 70.52
N LYS A 13 17.72 23.33 71.03
CA LYS A 13 16.32 23.43 70.55
C LYS A 13 16.20 24.15 69.21
N ASP A 14 17.01 25.18 68.95
CA ASP A 14 17.04 25.84 67.64
C ASP A 14 17.76 25.00 66.59
N ALA A 15 18.81 24.25 66.96
CA ALA A 15 19.45 23.29 66.06
C ALA A 15 18.53 22.10 65.72
N SER A 16 17.73 21.59 66.66
CA SER A 16 16.80 20.49 66.38
C SER A 16 15.54 20.94 65.64
N ARG A 17 15.09 22.20 65.79
CA ARG A 17 14.05 22.79 64.92
C ARG A 17 14.58 23.12 63.53
N LEU A 18 15.82 23.58 63.39
CA LEU A 18 16.45 23.84 62.09
C LEU A 18 16.75 22.53 61.36
N ILE A 19 17.19 21.47 62.06
CA ILE A 19 17.37 20.13 61.49
C ILE A 19 16.03 19.52 61.14
N ALA A 20 14.96 19.68 61.93
CA ALA A 20 13.63 19.19 61.56
C ALA A 20 12.98 19.97 60.40
N LEU A 21 13.19 21.30 60.29
CA LEU A 21 12.75 22.10 59.14
C LEU A 21 13.58 21.84 57.88
N VAL A 22 14.87 21.53 58.03
CA VAL A 22 15.73 21.09 56.91
C VAL A 22 15.43 19.63 56.55
N PHE A 23 15.01 18.75 57.46
CA PHE A 23 14.59 17.38 57.12
C PHE A 23 13.18 17.34 56.51
N ILE A 24 12.24 18.16 56.99
CA ILE A 24 10.90 18.28 56.40
C ILE A 24 10.98 19.06 55.07
N GLY A 25 11.86 20.06 54.96
CA GLY A 25 12.19 20.73 53.70
C GLY A 25 12.89 19.79 52.71
N SER A 26 13.82 18.95 53.17
CA SER A 26 14.48 17.92 52.33
C SER A 26 13.52 16.80 51.93
N CYS A 27 12.55 16.42 52.77
CA CYS A 27 11.53 15.42 52.40
C CYS A 27 10.46 16.01 51.44
N LEU A 28 10.18 17.32 51.50
CA LEU A 28 9.32 18.01 50.53
C LEU A 28 10.04 18.34 49.21
N PHE A 29 11.37 18.51 49.22
CA PHE A 29 12.18 18.63 47.99
C PHE A 29 12.67 17.28 47.42
N ALA A 30 12.66 16.19 48.21
CA ALA A 30 12.94 14.83 47.72
C ALA A 30 11.70 14.11 47.18
N CYS A 31 10.50 14.67 47.34
CA CYS A 31 9.28 14.23 46.63
C CYS A 31 9.02 15.02 45.33
N ASN A 32 9.84 16.03 45.03
CA ASN A 32 10.01 16.50 43.65
C ASN A 32 11.29 15.86 43.11
N SER A 33 11.23 14.55 42.84
CA SER A 33 11.97 14.07 41.69
C SER A 33 11.37 14.81 40.51
N THR A 34 12.02 15.88 40.06
CA THR A 34 11.96 16.21 38.64
C THR A 34 12.39 14.94 37.93
N ARG A 35 11.42 14.10 37.53
CA ARG A 35 11.65 13.14 36.46
C ARG A 35 12.30 13.97 35.36
N SER A 36 13.49 13.56 34.95
CA SER A 36 14.05 14.07 33.71
C SER A 36 12.98 13.93 32.65
N SER A 37 12.77 14.94 31.81
CA SER A 37 11.90 14.88 30.64
C SER A 37 12.34 13.83 29.59
N GLU A 38 13.27 12.94 29.96
CA GLU A 38 13.77 11.81 29.18
C GLU A 38 13.08 10.49 29.57
N ASP A 39 12.23 10.45 30.63
CA ASP A 39 11.58 9.22 31.14
C ASP A 39 10.04 9.16 30.95
N GLU A 40 9.41 10.17 30.33
CA GLU A 40 7.94 10.17 30.12
C GLU A 40 7.60 9.66 28.72
N THR A 41 6.90 8.52 28.66
CA THR A 41 6.44 7.87 27.41
C THR A 41 4.99 8.23 27.12
N LEU A 42 4.60 8.19 25.85
CA LEU A 42 3.22 8.44 25.41
C LEU A 42 2.23 7.52 26.13
N PHE A 43 2.52 6.21 26.13
CA PHE A 43 1.74 5.22 26.88
C PHE A 43 2.48 4.72 28.11
N GLU A 44 1.76 4.56 29.22
CA GLU A 44 2.20 3.94 30.45
C GLU A 44 1.37 2.68 30.73
N LEU A 45 2.01 1.51 30.75
CA LEU A 45 1.34 0.26 31.13
C LEU A 45 1.02 0.25 32.63
N LEU A 46 -0.27 0.19 32.97
CA LEU A 46 -0.73 0.14 34.35
C LEU A 46 -0.76 -1.31 34.87
N PRO A 47 -0.26 -1.58 36.09
CA PRO A 47 -0.27 -2.92 36.65
C PRO A 47 -1.68 -3.31 37.13
N SER A 48 -2.03 -4.60 37.03
CA SER A 48 -3.30 -5.16 37.52
C SER A 48 -3.59 -4.84 39.00
N SER A 49 -2.54 -4.73 39.83
CA SER A 49 -2.66 -4.31 41.24
C SER A 49 -3.17 -2.89 41.43
N HIS A 50 -3.04 -2.04 40.39
CA HIS A 50 -3.61 -0.72 40.34
C HIS A 50 -4.97 -0.77 39.66
N THR A 51 -5.08 -1.42 38.49
CA THR A 51 -6.32 -1.33 37.70
C THR A 51 -7.47 -2.17 38.24
N GLY A 52 -7.19 -3.24 38.98
CA GLY A 52 -8.19 -4.25 39.32
C GLY A 52 -8.50 -5.22 38.17
N ILE A 53 -7.83 -5.09 37.02
CA ILE A 53 -8.00 -5.96 35.86
C ILE A 53 -6.86 -6.98 35.82
N ASP A 54 -7.18 -8.24 36.09
CA ASP A 54 -6.27 -9.39 36.06
C ASP A 54 -6.66 -10.42 34.98
N PHE A 55 -7.52 -10.02 34.02
CA PHE A 55 -8.02 -10.89 32.96
C PHE A 55 -6.88 -11.50 32.13
N ARG A 56 -7.02 -12.80 31.84
CA ARG A 56 -6.09 -13.58 31.02
C ARG A 56 -6.86 -14.49 30.07
N ASN A 57 -6.56 -14.44 28.78
CA ASN A 57 -7.10 -15.37 27.78
C ASN A 57 -6.11 -16.53 27.58
N ASP A 58 -6.00 -17.39 28.58
CA ASP A 58 -5.10 -18.54 28.58
C ASP A 58 -5.69 -19.70 27.77
N LEU A 59 -4.89 -20.24 26.84
CA LEU A 59 -5.26 -21.36 25.98
C LEU A 59 -4.49 -22.64 26.35
N VAL A 60 -5.24 -23.69 26.62
CA VAL A 60 -4.72 -25.04 26.88
C VAL A 60 -5.27 -25.99 25.82
N TYR A 61 -4.37 -26.69 25.15
CA TYR A 61 -4.71 -27.66 24.12
C TYR A 61 -4.52 -29.09 24.62
N ASP A 62 -5.28 -30.02 24.05
CA ASP A 62 -5.15 -31.45 24.31
C ASP A 62 -5.19 -32.26 23.00
N GLU A 63 -5.27 -33.58 23.12
CA GLU A 63 -5.27 -34.48 21.96
C GLU A 63 -6.49 -34.29 21.03
N LYS A 64 -7.61 -33.81 21.55
CA LYS A 64 -8.88 -33.64 20.82
C LYS A 64 -9.05 -32.22 20.30
N PHE A 65 -8.62 -31.23 21.08
CA PHE A 65 -8.81 -29.82 20.77
C PHE A 65 -7.47 -29.08 20.82
N ASN A 66 -6.95 -28.78 19.63
CA ASN A 66 -5.64 -28.20 19.42
C ASN A 66 -5.55 -27.52 18.05
N PRO A 67 -4.46 -26.80 17.73
CA PRO A 67 -4.30 -26.09 16.46
C PRO A 67 -4.42 -26.95 15.18
N TYR A 68 -4.26 -28.28 15.26
CA TYR A 68 -4.48 -29.17 14.10
C TYR A 68 -5.92 -29.62 13.93
N THR A 69 -6.71 -29.66 15.00
CA THR A 69 -8.14 -30.03 14.96
C THR A 69 -9.06 -28.81 14.89
N PHE A 70 -8.56 -27.65 15.30
CA PHE A 70 -9.22 -26.36 15.18
C PHE A 70 -8.21 -25.31 14.71
N ARG A 71 -8.29 -24.91 13.45
CA ARG A 71 -7.31 -24.01 12.82
C ARG A 71 -7.22 -22.64 13.50
N ASN A 72 -8.36 -22.12 13.95
CA ASN A 72 -8.45 -20.79 14.56
C ASN A 72 -8.14 -20.79 16.06
N PHE A 73 -7.46 -21.84 16.57
CA PHE A 73 -7.19 -22.02 17.99
C PHE A 73 -6.43 -20.83 18.60
N TYR A 74 -5.53 -20.19 17.83
CA TYR A 74 -4.75 -19.02 18.30
C TYR A 74 -5.26 -17.68 17.76
N ASN A 75 -6.50 -17.60 17.26
CA ASN A 75 -7.06 -16.35 16.72
C ASN A 75 -7.41 -15.31 17.80
N GLY A 76 -7.45 -15.71 19.07
CA GLY A 76 -7.76 -14.81 20.18
C GLY A 76 -9.21 -14.37 20.24
N ALA A 77 -9.43 -13.28 20.98
CA ALA A 77 -10.73 -12.72 21.26
C ALA A 77 -10.65 -11.19 21.39
N GLY A 78 -11.80 -10.54 21.25
CA GLY A 78 -11.94 -9.09 21.25
C GLY A 78 -12.03 -8.43 22.62
N VAL A 79 -12.18 -7.10 22.59
CA VAL A 79 -12.53 -6.24 23.72
C VAL A 79 -13.58 -5.23 23.26
N ALA A 80 -14.55 -4.90 24.12
CA ALA A 80 -15.53 -3.86 23.88
C ALA A 80 -15.45 -2.80 24.99
N LEU A 81 -15.49 -1.53 24.57
CA LEU A 81 -15.46 -0.37 25.47
C LEU A 81 -16.76 0.42 25.32
N GLY A 82 -17.42 0.75 26.43
CA GLY A 82 -18.65 1.55 26.41
C GLY A 82 -19.13 1.90 27.82
N ASP A 83 -19.82 3.02 27.97
CA ASP A 83 -20.46 3.43 29.22
C ASP A 83 -21.79 2.69 29.39
N ILE A 84 -21.80 1.59 30.17
CA ILE A 84 -22.96 0.70 30.26
C ILE A 84 -24.02 1.18 31.26
N ASN A 85 -23.71 2.22 32.05
CA ASN A 85 -24.59 2.72 33.11
C ASN A 85 -24.91 4.23 32.98
N ASN A 86 -24.41 4.87 31.92
CA ASN A 86 -24.54 6.29 31.60
C ASN A 86 -24.02 7.21 32.72
N ASP A 87 -22.92 6.84 33.39
CA ASP A 87 -22.28 7.66 34.42
C ASP A 87 -21.14 8.55 33.89
N GLY A 88 -20.83 8.44 32.60
CA GLY A 88 -19.79 9.18 31.89
C GLY A 88 -18.41 8.53 31.95
N LEU A 89 -18.27 7.35 32.56
CA LEU A 89 -17.03 6.57 32.56
C LEU A 89 -17.17 5.37 31.62
N VAL A 90 -16.14 5.14 30.81
CA VAL A 90 -16.13 4.01 29.87
C VAL A 90 -15.75 2.72 30.60
N ASP A 91 -16.60 1.70 30.47
CA ASP A 91 -16.42 0.36 31.05
C ASP A 91 -15.76 -0.60 30.05
N ILE A 92 -15.24 -1.73 30.56
CA ILE A 92 -14.43 -2.66 29.76
C ILE A 92 -15.04 -4.06 29.78
N PHE A 93 -15.28 -4.64 28.61
CA PHE A 93 -15.67 -6.03 28.44
C PHE A 93 -14.60 -6.82 27.67
N PHE A 94 -14.13 -7.92 28.24
CA PHE A 94 -13.24 -8.87 27.58
C PHE A 94 -13.96 -10.16 27.19
N ALA A 95 -13.82 -10.55 25.92
CA ALA A 95 -14.18 -11.88 25.47
C ALA A 95 -13.03 -12.87 25.71
N GLY A 96 -13.37 -14.11 26.07
CA GLY A 96 -12.43 -15.21 26.31
C GLY A 96 -12.73 -16.43 25.43
N ASN A 97 -11.68 -17.07 24.91
CA ASN A 97 -11.81 -18.28 24.10
C ASN A 97 -12.02 -19.54 24.94
N GLN A 98 -11.20 -19.74 25.97
CA GLN A 98 -11.43 -20.77 26.99
C GLN A 98 -11.66 -20.14 28.37
N ALA A 99 -11.15 -18.92 28.56
CA ALA A 99 -11.43 -18.09 29.71
C ALA A 99 -12.90 -17.64 29.71
N GLU A 100 -13.46 -17.44 30.90
CA GLU A 100 -14.76 -16.81 31.08
C GLU A 100 -14.69 -15.34 30.64
N ASN A 101 -15.72 -14.85 29.95
CA ASN A 101 -15.82 -13.43 29.60
C ASN A 101 -15.88 -12.56 30.87
N LYS A 102 -15.39 -11.32 30.81
CA LYS A 102 -15.37 -10.42 31.96
C LYS A 102 -15.90 -9.03 31.63
N LEU A 103 -16.74 -8.50 32.53
CA LEU A 103 -17.23 -7.11 32.52
C LEU A 103 -16.69 -6.37 33.73
N TYR A 104 -16.00 -5.27 33.48
CA TYR A 104 -15.34 -4.43 34.47
C TYR A 104 -15.96 -3.03 34.48
N LEU A 105 -16.55 -2.64 35.61
CA LEU A 105 -17.12 -1.32 35.83
C LEU A 105 -16.03 -0.32 36.22
N ASN A 106 -15.92 0.78 35.49
CA ASN A 106 -14.98 1.86 35.75
C ASN A 106 -15.41 2.67 36.99
N LYS A 107 -14.49 2.85 37.92
CA LYS A 107 -14.68 3.61 39.17
C LYS A 107 -13.95 4.96 39.14
N GLY A 108 -13.33 5.30 38.02
CA GLY A 108 -12.49 6.47 37.80
C GLY A 108 -11.04 6.24 38.25
N ASN A 109 -10.12 7.06 37.72
CA ASN A 109 -8.68 6.97 37.97
C ASN A 109 -8.10 5.57 37.68
N PHE A 110 -8.52 4.97 36.56
CA PHE A 110 -8.12 3.62 36.14
C PHE A 110 -8.39 2.53 37.17
N GLN A 111 -9.36 2.68 38.07
CA GLN A 111 -9.79 1.63 38.99
C GLN A 111 -11.03 0.93 38.43
N PHE A 112 -11.01 -0.39 38.31
CA PHE A 112 -12.09 -1.16 37.74
C PHE A 112 -12.57 -2.27 38.68
N GLU A 113 -13.88 -2.54 38.68
CA GLU A 113 -14.54 -3.56 39.50
C GLU A 113 -15.11 -4.67 38.60
N ASP A 114 -14.69 -5.93 38.79
CA ASP A 114 -15.31 -7.08 38.10
C ASP A 114 -16.76 -7.27 38.59
N ILE A 115 -17.72 -6.92 37.73
CA ILE A 115 -19.15 -7.07 38.00
C ILE A 115 -19.76 -8.24 37.21
N THR A 116 -18.97 -9.08 36.55
CA THR A 116 -19.44 -10.14 35.63
C THR A 116 -20.55 -11.01 36.22
N ALA A 117 -20.35 -11.49 37.45
CA ALA A 117 -21.33 -12.34 38.14
C ALA A 117 -22.58 -11.57 38.58
N GLN A 118 -22.42 -10.31 39.01
CA GLN A 118 -23.53 -9.42 39.35
C GLN A 118 -24.37 -9.09 38.11
N ALA A 119 -23.71 -8.88 36.98
CA ALA A 119 -24.31 -8.52 35.70
C ALA A 119 -25.06 -9.67 35.03
N GLY A 120 -24.87 -10.91 35.48
CA GLY A 120 -25.48 -12.09 34.88
C GLY A 120 -24.75 -12.60 33.63
N LEU A 121 -23.49 -12.20 33.43
CA LEU A 121 -22.69 -12.52 32.24
C LEU A 121 -21.69 -13.68 32.44
N ALA A 122 -21.67 -14.26 33.64
CA ALA A 122 -20.76 -15.35 34.02
C ALA A 122 -21.16 -16.67 33.36
N VAL A 123 -20.58 -16.95 32.19
CA VAL A 123 -20.82 -18.20 31.44
C VAL A 123 -19.48 -18.87 31.10
N PRO A 124 -19.01 -19.83 31.91
CA PRO A 124 -17.72 -20.48 31.70
C PRO A 124 -17.75 -21.54 30.60
N GLY A 125 -16.60 -21.78 29.97
CA GLY A 125 -16.40 -22.92 29.05
C GLY A 125 -16.97 -22.72 27.64
N ILE A 126 -17.23 -21.48 27.26
CA ILE A 126 -17.68 -21.09 25.92
C ILE A 126 -16.53 -20.43 25.16
N TRP A 127 -16.41 -20.77 23.87
CA TRP A 127 -15.46 -20.11 22.97
C TRP A 127 -16.04 -18.83 22.39
N SER A 128 -15.83 -17.74 23.11
CA SER A 128 -16.17 -16.40 22.63
C SER A 128 -15.05 -15.85 21.74
N THR A 129 -15.42 -14.99 20.80
CA THR A 129 -14.52 -14.37 19.82
C THR A 129 -14.67 -12.85 19.90
N GLY A 130 -15.37 -12.23 18.95
CA GLY A 130 -15.65 -10.81 18.96
C GLY A 130 -16.83 -10.41 19.81
N VAL A 131 -16.78 -9.15 20.24
CA VAL A 131 -17.81 -8.50 21.05
C VAL A 131 -18.09 -7.13 20.46
N SER A 132 -19.36 -6.74 20.53
CA SER A 132 -19.85 -5.43 20.10
C SER A 132 -20.81 -4.89 21.15
N MET A 133 -20.68 -3.60 21.46
CA MET A 133 -21.66 -2.86 22.24
C MET A 133 -22.48 -1.99 21.28
N ALA A 134 -23.80 -1.98 21.45
CA ALA A 134 -24.74 -1.17 20.68
C ALA A 134 -26.07 -1.06 21.44
N ASP A 135 -26.80 0.04 21.25
CA ASP A 135 -28.17 0.19 21.74
C ASP A 135 -29.13 -0.50 20.75
N VAL A 136 -29.32 -1.81 20.92
CA VAL A 136 -29.99 -2.67 19.91
C VAL A 136 -31.50 -2.44 19.91
N ASN A 137 -32.06 -2.08 21.07
CA ASN A 137 -33.50 -1.88 21.25
C ASN A 137 -33.93 -0.39 21.22
N GLY A 138 -32.98 0.55 21.13
CA GLY A 138 -33.21 2.00 21.04
C GLY A 138 -33.65 2.65 22.34
N ASP A 139 -33.32 2.08 23.50
CA ASP A 139 -33.71 2.59 24.83
C ASP A 139 -32.70 3.55 25.47
N GLY A 140 -31.55 3.74 24.84
CA GLY A 140 -30.46 4.60 25.30
C GLY A 140 -29.46 3.92 26.24
N LEU A 141 -29.52 2.60 26.37
CA LEU A 141 -28.55 1.78 27.11
C LEU A 141 -27.76 0.92 26.13
N LEU A 142 -26.46 0.72 26.40
CA LEU A 142 -25.65 -0.19 25.60
C LEU A 142 -25.95 -1.64 25.98
N ASP A 143 -26.33 -2.43 24.97
CA ASP A 143 -26.44 -3.88 25.01
C ASP A 143 -25.11 -4.53 24.58
N ILE A 144 -24.91 -5.82 24.88
CA ILE A 144 -23.67 -6.55 24.56
C ILE A 144 -23.99 -7.74 23.67
N TYR A 145 -23.45 -7.75 22.44
CA TYR A 145 -23.51 -8.90 21.54
C TYR A 145 -22.18 -9.65 21.53
N ILE A 146 -22.22 -10.96 21.78
CA ILE A 146 -21.04 -11.81 21.90
C ILE A 146 -21.07 -12.90 20.82
N CYS A 147 -20.09 -12.86 19.93
CA CYS A 147 -19.88 -13.88 18.91
C CYS A 147 -19.24 -15.13 19.52
N LYS A 148 -19.77 -16.30 19.17
CA LYS A 148 -19.27 -17.60 19.60
C LYS A 148 -18.74 -18.41 18.42
N SER A 149 -17.68 -19.15 18.68
CA SER A 149 -17.02 -20.04 17.70
C SER A 149 -16.60 -21.35 18.38
N GLY A 150 -15.55 -22.00 17.89
CA GLY A 150 -15.00 -23.23 18.46
C GLY A 150 -15.54 -24.52 17.82
N PRO A 151 -15.33 -25.70 18.46
CA PRO A 151 -15.74 -27.00 17.93
C PRO A 151 -17.24 -27.08 17.62
N LEU A 152 -17.59 -27.79 16.54
CA LEU A 152 -18.99 -27.98 16.15
C LEU A 152 -19.75 -28.83 17.20
N GLY A 153 -20.80 -28.25 17.80
CA GLY A 153 -21.77 -28.93 18.69
C GLY A 153 -21.84 -28.36 20.12
N GLY A 154 -22.95 -28.61 20.83
CA GLY A 154 -23.21 -28.11 22.20
C GLY A 154 -24.47 -27.24 22.28
N GLU A 155 -25.07 -27.10 23.47
CA GLU A 155 -26.31 -26.33 23.68
C GLU A 155 -26.07 -24.80 23.69
N GLU A 156 -24.86 -24.36 24.09
CA GLU A 156 -24.53 -22.94 24.33
C GLU A 156 -23.70 -22.29 23.20
N ARG A 157 -23.72 -22.87 21.99
CA ARG A 157 -22.89 -22.41 20.86
C ARG A 157 -23.48 -21.20 20.11
N HIS A 158 -24.74 -20.85 20.33
CA HIS A 158 -25.35 -19.71 19.66
C HIS A 158 -24.77 -18.39 20.18
N ASN A 159 -24.53 -17.42 19.31
CA ASN A 159 -24.19 -16.05 19.69
C ASN A 159 -25.18 -15.51 20.70
N ALA A 160 -24.71 -14.72 21.66
CA ALA A 160 -25.54 -14.21 22.77
C ALA A 160 -25.76 -12.71 22.62
N LEU A 161 -27.00 -12.26 22.86
CA LEU A 161 -27.37 -10.84 22.92
C LEU A 161 -27.83 -10.56 24.34
N TYR A 162 -27.08 -9.74 25.06
CA TYR A 162 -27.38 -9.35 26.43
C TYR A 162 -27.99 -7.95 26.44
N ILE A 163 -29.31 -7.89 26.67
CA ILE A 163 -30.06 -6.63 26.81
C ILE A 163 -29.82 -6.04 28.19
N ASN A 164 -29.50 -4.75 28.24
CA ASN A 164 -29.23 -4.01 29.47
C ASN A 164 -30.53 -3.66 30.20
N ASN A 165 -30.66 -4.06 31.47
CA ASN A 165 -31.86 -3.79 32.26
C ASN A 165 -31.87 -2.40 32.93
N GLY A 166 -30.78 -1.64 32.82
CA GLY A 166 -30.62 -0.31 33.43
C GLY A 166 -30.25 -0.34 34.93
N ASP A 167 -29.93 -1.52 35.47
CA ASP A 167 -29.55 -1.72 36.87
C ASP A 167 -28.22 -2.48 37.03
N LEU A 168 -27.35 -2.39 36.02
CA LEU A 168 -26.10 -3.15 35.89
C LEU A 168 -26.30 -4.67 35.75
N THR A 169 -27.51 -5.12 35.44
CA THR A 169 -27.79 -6.51 35.07
C THR A 169 -28.21 -6.62 33.61
N PHE A 170 -27.99 -7.79 33.01
CA PHE A 170 -28.33 -8.06 31.63
C PHE A 170 -29.21 -9.32 31.50
N SER A 171 -29.97 -9.39 30.41
CA SER A 171 -30.77 -10.56 30.02
C SER A 171 -30.34 -11.07 28.66
N GLU A 172 -29.98 -12.35 28.57
CA GLU A 172 -29.71 -13.01 27.29
C GLU A 172 -31.03 -13.16 26.53
N MET A 173 -31.09 -12.62 25.30
CA MET A 173 -32.29 -12.55 24.47
C MET A 173 -32.02 -12.84 22.98
N ALA A 174 -30.91 -13.49 22.62
CA ALA A 174 -30.57 -13.69 21.21
C ALA A 174 -31.64 -14.48 20.45
N HIS A 175 -32.32 -15.44 21.09
CA HIS A 175 -33.39 -16.21 20.46
C HIS A 175 -34.63 -15.36 20.20
N GLU A 176 -35.01 -14.51 21.16
CA GLU A 176 -36.14 -13.61 21.09
C GLU A 176 -35.98 -12.57 19.98
N TYR A 177 -34.75 -12.09 19.78
CA TYR A 177 -34.40 -11.13 18.72
C TYR A 177 -34.02 -11.78 17.39
N GLY A 178 -33.92 -13.11 17.29
CA GLY A 178 -33.54 -13.79 16.04
C GLY A 178 -32.04 -13.80 15.73
N LEU A 179 -31.19 -13.47 16.70
CA LEU A 179 -29.73 -13.34 16.56
C LEU A 179 -28.92 -14.50 17.18
N ALA A 180 -29.58 -15.57 17.61
CA ALA A 180 -28.95 -16.78 18.16
C ALA A 180 -28.30 -17.66 17.06
N ASP A 181 -27.35 -17.09 16.32
CA ASP A 181 -26.63 -17.77 15.23
C ASP A 181 -25.60 -18.78 15.76
N THR A 182 -25.53 -19.97 15.16
CA THR A 182 -24.60 -21.04 15.57
C THR A 182 -23.44 -21.25 14.60
N GLY A 183 -23.13 -20.26 13.76
CA GLY A 183 -22.03 -20.28 12.80
C GLY A 183 -20.65 -20.31 13.47
N LEU A 184 -19.61 -19.99 12.70
CA LEU A 184 -18.26 -19.76 13.23
C LEU A 184 -18.00 -18.26 13.33
N SER A 185 -18.85 -17.56 14.07
CA SER A 185 -18.82 -16.10 14.19
C SER A 185 -17.49 -15.62 14.71
N GLN A 186 -16.98 -14.58 14.07
CA GLN A 186 -15.77 -13.89 14.48
C GLN A 186 -16.12 -12.51 15.05
N HIS A 187 -17.04 -11.78 14.41
CA HIS A 187 -17.44 -10.44 14.84
C HIS A 187 -18.78 -10.03 14.24
N ALA A 188 -19.41 -8.97 14.77
CA ALA A 188 -20.66 -8.43 14.25
C ALA A 188 -20.67 -6.90 14.33
N VAL A 189 -21.03 -6.22 13.25
CA VAL A 189 -21.19 -4.76 13.24
C VAL A 189 -22.67 -4.41 13.23
N PHE A 190 -23.07 -3.48 14.09
CA PHE A 190 -24.41 -2.90 14.09
C PHE A 190 -24.37 -1.56 13.37
N PHE A 191 -25.32 -1.32 12.47
CA PHE A 191 -25.42 -0.11 11.65
C PHE A 191 -26.81 -0.05 11.00
N ASP A 192 -27.27 1.15 10.63
CA ASP A 192 -28.58 1.36 9.97
C ASP A 192 -28.38 1.34 8.44
N PHE A 193 -28.52 0.18 7.80
CA PHE A 193 -28.14 0.04 6.38
C PHE A 193 -29.22 0.55 5.42
N ASP A 194 -30.49 0.58 5.85
CA ASP A 194 -31.60 1.07 5.03
C ASP A 194 -32.11 2.47 5.43
N LEU A 195 -31.46 3.09 6.44
CA LEU A 195 -31.69 4.45 6.94
C LEU A 195 -33.11 4.64 7.49
N ASP A 196 -33.68 3.61 8.09
CA ASP A 196 -35.04 3.64 8.66
C ASP A 196 -35.06 4.01 10.17
N GLY A 197 -33.88 4.05 10.79
CA GLY A 197 -33.64 4.56 12.13
C GLY A 197 -33.53 3.50 13.23
N ASP A 198 -33.63 2.20 12.91
CA ASP A 198 -33.16 1.15 13.81
C ASP A 198 -31.81 0.55 13.34
N LEU A 199 -31.12 -0.16 14.25
CA LEU A 199 -29.82 -0.77 13.93
C LEU A 199 -30.04 -2.17 13.37
N ASP A 200 -29.53 -2.40 12.17
CA ASP A 200 -29.33 -3.69 11.55
C ASP A 200 -27.99 -4.32 11.98
N MET A 201 -27.70 -5.54 11.49
CA MET A 201 -26.46 -6.22 11.85
C MET A 201 -25.85 -7.02 10.70
N TYR A 202 -24.55 -6.83 10.45
CA TYR A 202 -23.76 -7.75 9.63
C TYR A 202 -22.96 -8.69 10.53
N LEU A 203 -23.16 -10.01 10.37
CA LEU A 203 -22.46 -11.07 11.08
C LEU A 203 -21.34 -11.64 10.21
N LEU A 204 -20.10 -11.48 10.68
CA LEU A 204 -18.91 -12.03 10.06
C LEU A 204 -18.64 -13.44 10.59
N ASN A 205 -18.64 -14.42 9.69
CA ASN A 205 -18.37 -15.82 10.00
C ASN A 205 -17.09 -16.30 9.31
N ASN A 206 -16.35 -17.17 9.98
CA ASN A 206 -15.27 -17.95 9.36
C ASN A 206 -15.82 -19.26 8.78
N SER A 207 -14.98 -20.03 8.09
CA SER A 207 -15.33 -21.30 7.47
C SER A 207 -14.61 -22.48 8.11
N ALA A 208 -15.34 -23.57 8.38
CA ALA A 208 -14.78 -24.84 8.86
C ALA A 208 -14.01 -25.59 7.75
N ARG A 209 -14.15 -25.17 6.48
CA ARG A 209 -13.52 -25.82 5.33
C ARG A 209 -12.00 -25.75 5.47
N SER A 210 -11.33 -26.87 5.20
CA SER A 210 -9.87 -26.90 5.08
C SER A 210 -9.41 -26.33 3.73
N VAL A 211 -8.30 -25.58 3.74
CA VAL A 211 -7.65 -25.06 2.54
C VAL A 211 -6.73 -26.13 1.94
N GLY A 212 -6.91 -26.43 0.66
CA GLY A 212 -6.22 -27.48 -0.08
C GLY A 212 -5.62 -27.02 -1.41
N ILE A 213 -4.73 -27.84 -1.96
CA ILE A 213 -3.93 -27.54 -3.17
C ILE A 213 -4.80 -27.38 -4.45
N ASN A 214 -6.01 -27.95 -4.47
CA ASN A 214 -6.94 -27.91 -5.62
C ASN A 214 -8.18 -27.05 -5.36
N ASP A 215 -8.05 -26.03 -4.51
CA ASP A 215 -9.17 -25.16 -4.11
C ASP A 215 -9.50 -24.07 -5.13
N LEU A 216 -8.65 -23.90 -6.16
CA LEU A 216 -8.88 -22.94 -7.24
C LEU A 216 -10.05 -23.37 -8.12
N ARG A 217 -11.21 -22.78 -7.88
CA ARG A 217 -12.44 -23.06 -8.64
C ARG A 217 -13.23 -21.77 -8.86
N VAL A 218 -13.47 -21.45 -10.12
CA VAL A 218 -14.26 -20.29 -10.55
C VAL A 218 -15.68 -20.37 -9.98
N GLY A 219 -16.18 -19.25 -9.47
CA GLY A 219 -17.58 -19.09 -9.02
C GLY A 219 -17.90 -19.70 -7.66
N GLN A 220 -16.90 -20.11 -6.86
CA GLN A 220 -17.17 -20.64 -5.52
C GLN A 220 -17.75 -19.60 -4.56
N ARG A 221 -17.40 -18.32 -4.72
CA ARG A 221 -17.88 -17.23 -3.86
C ARG A 221 -19.40 -17.02 -3.93
N ASP A 222 -20.01 -17.42 -5.05
CA ASP A 222 -21.46 -17.29 -5.29
C ASP A 222 -22.27 -18.41 -4.61
N ILE A 223 -21.59 -19.46 -4.11
CA ILE A 223 -22.24 -20.60 -3.48
C ILE A 223 -22.21 -20.42 -1.97
N ARG A 224 -23.35 -20.06 -1.38
CA ARG A 224 -23.50 -19.91 0.08
C ARG A 224 -23.19 -21.22 0.82
N ASP A 225 -22.55 -21.09 1.98
CA ASP A 225 -22.26 -22.19 2.89
C ASP A 225 -23.56 -22.64 3.59
N PRO A 226 -23.96 -23.91 3.48
CA PRO A 226 -25.11 -24.44 4.22
C PRO A 226 -24.93 -24.38 5.75
N ASP A 227 -23.69 -24.33 6.25
CA ASP A 227 -23.38 -24.33 7.68
C ASP A 227 -23.31 -22.90 8.29
N GLY A 228 -23.62 -21.87 7.49
CA GLY A 228 -23.76 -20.49 7.94
C GLY A 228 -22.50 -19.64 7.75
N GLY A 229 -22.28 -19.17 6.52
CA GLY A 229 -21.29 -18.13 6.19
C GLY A 229 -21.73 -16.73 6.63
N ASN A 230 -21.14 -15.67 6.06
CA ASN A 230 -21.48 -14.29 6.42
C ASN A 230 -22.97 -13.97 6.20
N LYS A 231 -23.51 -13.10 7.06
CA LYS A 231 -24.92 -12.72 7.03
C LYS A 231 -25.15 -11.23 7.22
N LEU A 232 -26.20 -10.71 6.59
CA LEU A 232 -26.80 -9.41 6.88
C LEU A 232 -28.21 -9.64 7.41
N TYR A 233 -28.49 -9.08 8.58
CA TYR A 233 -29.78 -9.13 9.24
C TYR A 233 -30.41 -7.75 9.25
N ARG A 234 -31.63 -7.64 8.72
CA ARG A 234 -32.45 -6.44 8.86
C ARG A 234 -33.24 -6.49 10.16
N ASN A 235 -33.32 -5.39 10.89
CA ASN A 235 -34.14 -5.29 12.09
C ASN A 235 -35.59 -4.90 11.70
N ASP A 236 -36.55 -5.79 11.94
CA ASP A 236 -37.96 -5.56 11.64
C ASP A 236 -38.72 -5.21 12.95
N GLY A 237 -38.32 -4.13 13.63
CA GLY A 237 -38.95 -3.65 14.86
C GLY A 237 -38.65 -4.50 16.09
N GLY A 238 -37.36 -4.83 16.30
CA GLY A 238 -36.83 -5.62 17.41
C GLY A 238 -36.69 -7.12 17.11
N TYR A 239 -36.86 -7.53 15.85
CA TYR A 239 -36.63 -8.91 15.41
C TYR A 239 -35.80 -8.93 14.13
N PHE A 240 -34.65 -9.61 14.18
CA PHE A 240 -33.67 -9.62 13.10
C PHE A 240 -33.95 -10.73 12.09
N VAL A 241 -33.97 -10.36 10.80
CA VAL A 241 -34.27 -11.26 9.67
C VAL A 241 -33.07 -11.32 8.73
N ASP A 242 -32.56 -12.53 8.47
CA ASP A 242 -31.48 -12.75 7.50
C ASP A 242 -31.94 -12.40 6.08
N VAL A 243 -31.42 -11.31 5.53
CA VAL A 243 -31.71 -10.78 4.18
C VAL A 243 -30.51 -10.95 3.23
N SER A 244 -29.51 -11.75 3.62
CA SER A 244 -28.21 -11.81 2.93
C SER A 244 -28.31 -12.10 1.42
N GLU A 245 -29.14 -13.06 1.04
CA GLU A 245 -29.30 -13.45 -0.37
C GLU A 245 -30.01 -12.36 -1.18
N GLU A 246 -31.00 -11.72 -0.58
CA GLU A 246 -31.78 -10.63 -1.19
C GLU A 246 -30.93 -9.37 -1.36
N ALA A 247 -30.06 -9.10 -0.38
CA ALA A 247 -29.17 -7.94 -0.34
C ALA A 247 -27.88 -8.13 -1.16
N GLY A 248 -27.60 -9.33 -1.67
CA GLY A 248 -26.40 -9.61 -2.49
C GLY A 248 -25.12 -9.86 -1.68
N ILE A 249 -25.23 -10.23 -0.41
CA ILE A 249 -24.08 -10.52 0.46
C ILE A 249 -23.54 -11.93 0.19
N TYR A 250 -22.23 -12.07 -0.04
CA TYR A 250 -21.59 -13.37 -0.14
C TYR A 250 -21.48 -14.05 1.22
N GLY A 251 -21.87 -15.32 1.27
CA GLY A 251 -21.79 -16.16 2.48
C GLY A 251 -21.19 -17.53 2.16
N SER A 252 -20.20 -17.59 1.27
CA SER A 252 -19.64 -18.85 0.77
C SER A 252 -18.74 -19.55 1.77
N ALA A 253 -18.57 -20.87 1.59
CA ALA A 253 -17.67 -21.69 2.41
C ALA A 253 -16.18 -21.36 2.21
N ILE A 254 -15.87 -20.38 1.35
CA ILE A 254 -14.53 -19.89 1.08
C ILE A 254 -14.31 -18.48 1.61
N GLY A 255 -15.35 -17.82 2.14
CA GLY A 255 -15.21 -16.61 2.94
C GLY A 255 -14.64 -16.98 4.31
N TYR A 256 -13.37 -16.66 4.53
CA TYR A 256 -12.68 -16.84 5.80
C TYR A 256 -12.63 -15.50 6.54
N GLY A 257 -13.80 -14.95 6.88
CA GLY A 257 -13.93 -13.61 7.44
C GLY A 257 -13.16 -13.44 8.75
N LEU A 258 -12.42 -12.33 8.89
CA LEU A 258 -11.68 -11.97 10.11
C LEU A 258 -11.85 -10.51 10.56
N GLY A 259 -12.15 -9.58 9.66
CA GLY A 259 -12.43 -8.17 9.98
C GLY A 259 -13.61 -7.64 9.18
N VAL A 260 -14.35 -6.70 9.77
CA VAL A 260 -15.43 -5.95 9.09
C VAL A 260 -15.48 -4.52 9.63
N THR A 261 -15.60 -3.54 8.73
CA THR A 261 -15.65 -2.12 9.08
C THR A 261 -16.69 -1.40 8.21
N VAL A 262 -17.39 -0.42 8.80
CA VAL A 262 -18.46 0.36 8.19
C VAL A 262 -17.99 1.79 7.94
N ALA A 263 -18.26 2.34 6.75
CA ALA A 263 -18.04 3.75 6.41
C ALA A 263 -18.82 4.16 5.14
N ASP A 264 -19.15 5.43 4.95
CA ASP A 264 -19.64 5.97 3.67
C ASP A 264 -18.45 6.34 2.76
N LEU A 265 -17.87 5.35 2.09
CA LEU A 265 -16.62 5.49 1.34
C LEU A 265 -16.78 6.37 0.10
N ASN A 266 -17.95 6.30 -0.53
CA ASN A 266 -18.26 7.00 -1.78
C ASN A 266 -18.94 8.37 -1.57
N ARG A 267 -19.25 8.73 -0.31
CA ARG A 267 -19.89 9.97 0.14
C ARG A 267 -21.30 10.19 -0.41
N ASP A 268 -22.06 9.12 -0.58
CA ASP A 268 -23.47 9.16 -1.02
C ASP A 268 -24.48 9.08 0.13
N GLY A 269 -23.99 9.06 1.38
CA GLY A 269 -24.76 9.05 2.61
C GLY A 269 -25.31 7.69 3.01
N TRP A 270 -24.92 6.61 2.34
CA TRP A 270 -25.25 5.24 2.73
C TRP A 270 -24.02 4.52 3.29
N PRO A 271 -24.18 3.73 4.36
CA PRO A 271 -23.06 3.00 4.93
C PRO A 271 -22.63 1.83 4.04
N ASP A 272 -21.35 1.81 3.65
CA ASP A 272 -20.68 0.74 2.92
C ASP A 272 -19.96 -0.21 3.89
N LEU A 273 -19.53 -1.38 3.39
CA LEU A 273 -18.78 -2.37 4.17
C LEU A 273 -17.46 -2.75 3.49
N TYR A 274 -16.39 -2.82 4.29
CA TYR A 274 -15.16 -3.54 3.92
C TYR A 274 -15.01 -4.79 4.79
N VAL A 275 -14.80 -5.95 4.17
CA VAL A 275 -14.71 -7.26 4.83
C VAL A 275 -13.39 -7.94 4.46
N SER A 276 -12.57 -8.23 5.48
CA SER A 276 -11.30 -8.94 5.35
C SER A 276 -11.51 -10.45 5.31
N ASN A 277 -10.92 -11.13 4.31
CA ASN A 277 -10.90 -12.59 4.20
C ASN A 277 -9.47 -13.14 4.27
N ASP A 278 -9.28 -14.22 5.03
CA ASP A 278 -8.01 -14.94 5.09
C ASP A 278 -7.80 -15.85 3.85
N PHE A 279 -6.56 -16.28 3.66
CA PHE A 279 -6.07 -17.19 2.62
C PHE A 279 -6.06 -16.70 1.18
N PHE A 280 -7.01 -17.15 0.35
CA PHE A 280 -7.00 -16.96 -1.11
C PHE A 280 -8.30 -16.35 -1.62
N GLU A 281 -9.34 -16.34 -0.78
CA GLU A 281 -10.55 -15.59 -1.11
C GLU A 281 -10.24 -14.11 -0.90
N LYS A 282 -10.73 -13.28 -1.81
CA LYS A 282 -10.44 -11.85 -1.78
C LYS A 282 -11.27 -11.21 -0.67
N ASP A 283 -10.82 -10.05 -0.22
CA ASP A 283 -11.66 -9.14 0.56
C ASP A 283 -12.94 -8.78 -0.21
N TYR A 284 -13.95 -8.29 0.51
CA TYR A 284 -15.18 -7.77 -0.08
C TYR A 284 -15.31 -6.27 0.22
N LEU A 285 -15.59 -5.48 -0.81
CA LEU A 285 -15.99 -4.08 -0.67
C LEU A 285 -17.42 -3.95 -1.19
N TYR A 286 -18.38 -3.80 -0.27
CA TYR A 286 -19.80 -3.68 -0.60
C TYR A 286 -20.23 -2.22 -0.55
N LEU A 287 -20.66 -1.68 -1.69
CA LEU A 287 -21.28 -0.37 -1.75
C LEU A 287 -22.79 -0.52 -1.59
N ASN A 288 -23.38 0.28 -0.70
CA ASN A 288 -24.81 0.25 -0.47
C ASN A 288 -25.55 0.99 -1.59
N ASN A 289 -26.50 0.32 -2.25
CA ASN A 289 -27.24 0.90 -3.37
C ASN A 289 -28.40 1.81 -2.91
N GLY A 290 -28.73 1.81 -1.62
CA GLY A 290 -29.84 2.57 -1.04
C GLY A 290 -31.24 2.02 -1.36
N ASP A 291 -31.32 0.78 -1.83
CA ASP A 291 -32.55 0.07 -2.17
C ASP A 291 -32.70 -1.29 -1.46
N GLY A 292 -31.90 -1.49 -0.41
CA GLY A 292 -31.83 -2.74 0.35
C GLY A 292 -30.81 -3.74 -0.19
N THR A 293 -30.04 -3.39 -1.22
CA THR A 293 -29.01 -4.25 -1.83
C THR A 293 -27.62 -3.62 -1.83
N PHE A 294 -26.60 -4.46 -1.96
CA PHE A 294 -25.20 -4.04 -2.08
C PHE A 294 -24.59 -4.45 -3.43
N THR A 295 -23.65 -3.63 -3.91
CA THR A 295 -22.79 -3.95 -5.05
C THR A 295 -21.39 -4.29 -4.55
N GLU A 296 -20.87 -5.48 -4.86
CA GLU A 296 -19.46 -5.79 -4.59
C GLU A 296 -18.56 -5.13 -5.64
N ALA A 297 -17.67 -4.23 -5.20
CA ALA A 297 -16.98 -3.25 -6.05
C ALA A 297 -15.45 -3.30 -5.97
N LEU A 298 -14.84 -4.23 -5.23
CA LEU A 298 -13.41 -4.22 -4.92
C LEU A 298 -12.53 -4.12 -6.17
N GLU A 299 -12.75 -5.00 -7.15
CA GLU A 299 -11.92 -5.05 -8.37
C GLU A 299 -12.06 -3.81 -9.26
N ASN A 300 -13.16 -3.06 -9.12
CA ASN A 300 -13.40 -1.83 -9.87
C ASN A 300 -12.75 -0.60 -9.23
N MET A 301 -12.38 -0.69 -7.96
CA MET A 301 -11.92 0.44 -7.15
C MET A 301 -10.45 0.32 -6.74
N MET A 302 -9.91 -0.89 -6.67
CA MET A 302 -8.54 -1.18 -6.22
C MET A 302 -7.75 -1.90 -7.30
N THR A 303 -6.42 -1.97 -7.14
CA THR A 303 -5.53 -2.68 -8.09
C THR A 303 -4.83 -3.89 -7.48
N GLU A 304 -4.68 -3.90 -6.16
CA GLU A 304 -4.07 -4.99 -5.39
C GLU A 304 -4.54 -4.93 -3.93
N ILE A 305 -4.55 -6.08 -3.25
CA ILE A 305 -4.98 -6.25 -1.85
C ILE A 305 -4.04 -7.20 -1.10
N SER A 306 -4.24 -7.30 0.21
CA SER A 306 -3.58 -8.29 1.08
C SER A 306 -4.04 -9.72 0.70
N MET A 307 -3.18 -10.72 0.93
CA MET A 307 -3.50 -12.13 0.65
C MET A 307 -4.19 -12.82 1.83
N GLY A 308 -3.61 -12.77 3.03
CA GLY A 308 -4.25 -13.25 4.25
C GLY A 308 -4.75 -12.08 5.09
N SER A 309 -5.83 -11.42 4.65
CA SER A 309 -6.35 -10.25 5.35
C SER A 309 -6.90 -10.61 6.73
N MET A 310 -6.46 -9.88 7.74
CA MET A 310 -6.82 -10.10 9.14
C MET A 310 -7.84 -9.04 9.61
N GLY A 311 -7.40 -8.02 10.36
CA GLY A 311 -8.23 -6.88 10.74
C GLY A 311 -8.18 -5.73 9.72
N ALA A 312 -9.13 -4.80 9.83
CA ALA A 312 -9.15 -3.59 9.02
C ALA A 312 -9.76 -2.40 9.77
N ASP A 313 -9.34 -1.19 9.42
CA ASP A 313 -9.97 0.04 9.90
C ASP A 313 -9.97 1.12 8.80
N ILE A 314 -10.88 2.07 8.94
CA ILE A 314 -11.21 3.09 7.94
C ILE A 314 -11.23 4.47 8.59
N ALA A 315 -10.40 5.39 8.10
CA ALA A 315 -10.37 6.78 8.54
C ALA A 315 -9.70 7.69 7.51
N ASP A 316 -9.98 8.99 7.60
CA ASP A 316 -9.29 10.02 6.81
C ASP A 316 -7.91 10.31 7.42
N LEU A 317 -6.83 9.86 6.75
CA LEU A 317 -5.45 9.94 7.26
C LEU A 317 -4.71 11.21 6.82
N ASN A 318 -5.22 11.95 5.83
CA ASN A 318 -4.59 13.16 5.29
C ASN A 318 -5.49 14.40 5.41
N ASN A 319 -6.62 14.29 6.09
CA ASN A 319 -7.55 15.37 6.39
C ASN A 319 -8.16 16.02 5.13
N ASP A 320 -8.33 15.24 4.05
CA ASP A 320 -8.95 15.71 2.80
C ASP A 320 -10.46 15.43 2.71
N GLY A 321 -11.02 14.77 3.73
CA GLY A 321 -12.42 14.39 3.83
C GLY A 321 -12.78 13.11 3.06
N TRP A 322 -11.80 12.37 2.56
CA TRP A 322 -11.97 11.01 2.05
C TRP A 322 -11.33 10.01 3.01
N GLN A 323 -12.05 8.93 3.32
CA GLN A 323 -11.53 7.89 4.21
C GLN A 323 -10.68 6.88 3.43
N ASP A 324 -9.54 6.54 4.03
CA ASP A 324 -8.59 5.52 3.58
C ASP A 324 -8.83 4.19 4.31
N ILE A 325 -8.35 3.08 3.74
CA ILE A 325 -8.55 1.74 4.29
C ILE A 325 -7.19 1.11 4.60
N PHE A 326 -6.96 0.71 5.86
CA PHE A 326 -5.78 -0.05 6.26
C PHE A 326 -6.16 -1.48 6.63
N VAL A 327 -5.42 -2.46 6.09
CA VAL A 327 -5.69 -3.89 6.28
C VAL A 327 -4.42 -4.61 6.71
N THR A 328 -4.50 -5.39 7.79
CA THR A 328 -3.38 -6.16 8.35
C THR A 328 -3.21 -7.53 7.68
N GLU A 329 -1.96 -8.00 7.67
CA GLU A 329 -1.49 -9.27 7.12
C GLU A 329 -0.28 -9.76 7.99
N MET A 330 0.53 -10.69 7.50
CA MET A 330 1.53 -11.45 8.25
C MET A 330 2.98 -11.25 7.77
N LEU A 331 3.27 -10.26 6.91
CA LEU A 331 4.64 -9.99 6.44
C LEU A 331 5.54 -9.46 7.57
N PRO A 332 6.62 -10.14 7.96
CA PRO A 332 7.57 -9.65 8.96
C PRO A 332 8.34 -8.40 8.51
N ALA A 333 8.63 -7.52 9.47
CA ALA A 333 9.40 -6.30 9.22
C ALA A 333 10.91 -6.56 8.93
N THR A 334 11.45 -7.67 9.44
CA THR A 334 12.90 -7.99 9.34
C THR A 334 13.16 -9.12 8.34
N TRP A 335 14.27 -9.01 7.59
CA TRP A 335 14.60 -9.98 6.53
C TRP A 335 14.91 -11.37 7.05
N ASP A 336 15.41 -11.51 8.28
CA ASP A 336 15.69 -12.81 8.88
C ASP A 336 14.40 -13.64 9.05
N ARG A 337 13.33 -12.99 9.52
CA ARG A 337 12.00 -13.60 9.66
C ARG A 337 11.33 -13.81 8.31
N VAL A 338 11.41 -12.84 7.39
CA VAL A 338 10.93 -13.03 5.99
C VAL A 338 11.52 -14.30 5.37
N LYS A 339 12.83 -14.51 5.54
CA LYS A 339 13.54 -15.67 4.97
C LYS A 339 13.22 -17.00 5.65
N THR A 340 12.68 -16.99 6.87
CA THR A 340 12.43 -18.20 7.66
C THR A 340 10.95 -18.55 7.80
N LYS A 341 10.04 -17.60 7.60
CA LYS A 341 8.63 -17.74 7.99
C LYS A 341 7.60 -17.32 6.95
N THR A 342 7.99 -16.59 5.90
CA THR A 342 7.03 -16.00 4.96
C THR A 342 6.93 -16.80 3.67
N PRO A 343 5.86 -17.60 3.48
CA PRO A 343 5.58 -18.19 2.18
C PRO A 343 5.17 -17.09 1.20
N PHE A 344 5.76 -17.14 0.00
CA PHE A 344 5.31 -16.34 -1.14
C PHE A 344 4.84 -17.28 -2.24
N GLU A 345 3.83 -16.85 -2.99
CA GLU A 345 3.44 -17.57 -4.18
C GLU A 345 4.53 -17.48 -5.26
N ASP A 346 4.73 -18.57 -6.00
CA ASP A 346 5.47 -18.49 -7.24
C ASP A 346 4.62 -17.81 -8.33
N TRP A 347 5.28 -17.41 -9.41
CA TRP A 347 4.65 -16.69 -10.51
C TRP A 347 3.51 -17.49 -11.16
N ASP A 348 3.69 -18.80 -11.35
CA ASP A 348 2.71 -19.64 -12.04
C ASP A 348 1.43 -19.79 -11.21
N LYS A 349 1.58 -20.01 -9.91
CA LYS A 349 0.45 -20.07 -8.97
C LYS A 349 -0.29 -18.74 -8.91
N TYR A 350 0.43 -17.62 -8.78
CA TYR A 350 -0.16 -16.28 -8.80
C TYR A 350 -0.96 -16.03 -10.09
N GLN A 351 -0.39 -16.35 -11.26
CA GLN A 351 -1.10 -16.20 -12.53
C GLN A 351 -2.33 -17.12 -12.63
N ALA A 352 -2.25 -18.34 -12.09
CA ALA A 352 -3.40 -19.24 -12.03
C ALA A 352 -4.52 -18.69 -11.13
N ASN A 353 -4.18 -18.07 -10.00
CA ASN A 353 -5.13 -17.43 -9.08
C ASN A 353 -5.85 -16.25 -9.76
N VAL A 354 -5.09 -15.35 -10.40
CA VAL A 354 -5.66 -14.21 -11.13
C VAL A 354 -6.61 -14.71 -12.23
N LYS A 355 -6.20 -15.70 -13.02
CA LYS A 355 -7.04 -16.31 -14.08
C LYS A 355 -8.29 -17.01 -13.53
N ALA A 356 -8.24 -17.51 -12.30
CA ALA A 356 -9.37 -18.13 -11.62
C ALA A 356 -10.32 -17.12 -10.94
N GLY A 357 -10.00 -15.82 -10.98
CA GLY A 357 -10.83 -14.75 -10.43
C GLY A 357 -10.52 -14.38 -8.98
N TYR A 358 -9.34 -14.74 -8.45
CA TYR A 358 -8.91 -14.38 -7.10
C TYR A 358 -8.10 -13.07 -7.05
N PHE A 359 -8.13 -12.26 -8.11
CA PHE A 359 -7.54 -10.90 -8.14
C PHE A 359 -6.05 -10.86 -7.78
N HIS A 360 -5.51 -9.66 -7.57
CA HIS A 360 -4.09 -9.42 -7.29
C HIS A 360 -3.86 -9.33 -5.78
N GLN A 361 -3.39 -10.42 -5.18
CA GLN A 361 -3.21 -10.57 -3.73
C GLN A 361 -1.73 -10.76 -3.36
N PHE A 362 -1.26 -10.11 -2.30
CA PHE A 362 0.14 -10.22 -1.84
C PHE A 362 0.25 -10.31 -0.32
N THR A 363 1.24 -11.07 0.16
CA THR A 363 1.56 -11.24 1.59
C THR A 363 2.21 -9.97 2.14
N ARG A 364 1.39 -9.00 2.53
CA ARG A 364 1.75 -7.73 3.23
C ARG A 364 0.50 -7.00 3.71
N ASN A 365 0.65 -6.10 4.67
CA ASN A 365 -0.41 -5.13 4.96
C ASN A 365 -0.64 -4.24 3.74
N THR A 366 -1.87 -3.75 3.57
CA THR A 366 -2.21 -2.78 2.52
C THR A 366 -2.79 -1.50 3.12
N LEU A 367 -2.48 -0.37 2.47
CA LEU A 367 -3.03 0.94 2.80
C LEU A 367 -3.60 1.54 1.51
N GLN A 368 -4.91 1.52 1.39
CA GLN A 368 -5.65 1.99 0.21
C GLN A 368 -5.99 3.46 0.43
N ARG A 369 -5.25 4.35 -0.25
CA ARG A 369 -5.53 5.79 -0.28
C ARG A 369 -6.73 6.06 -1.19
N ASN A 370 -7.75 6.74 -0.69
CA ASN A 370 -8.91 7.14 -1.49
C ASN A 370 -8.55 8.35 -2.36
N LEU A 371 -8.74 8.24 -3.68
CA LEU A 371 -8.45 9.31 -4.65
C LEU A 371 -9.72 10.07 -5.07
N GLY A 372 -10.85 9.79 -4.42
CA GLY A 372 -12.15 10.36 -4.75
C GLY A 372 -12.71 9.83 -6.07
N TYR A 373 -13.60 10.61 -6.70
CA TYR A 373 -14.37 10.19 -7.86
C TYR A 373 -13.52 10.03 -9.14
N LYS A 374 -13.86 9.02 -9.93
CA LYS A 374 -13.45 8.90 -11.32
C LYS A 374 -14.10 10.00 -12.18
N PRO A 375 -13.48 10.43 -13.29
CA PRO A 375 -14.04 11.44 -14.19
C PRO A 375 -15.46 11.11 -14.64
N ASN A 376 -16.38 12.08 -14.51
CA ASN A 376 -17.78 11.94 -14.94
C ASN A 376 -18.54 10.73 -14.35
N SER A 377 -18.12 10.23 -13.19
CA SER A 377 -18.74 9.10 -12.50
C SER A 377 -19.00 9.44 -11.03
N LYS A 378 -19.77 8.58 -10.36
CA LYS A 378 -19.89 8.54 -8.89
C LYS A 378 -19.04 7.43 -8.26
N GLU A 379 -18.36 6.64 -9.07
CA GLU A 379 -17.44 5.62 -8.57
C GLU A 379 -16.17 6.29 -8.06
N ILE A 380 -15.73 5.89 -6.88
CA ILE A 380 -14.40 6.23 -6.34
C ILE A 380 -13.33 5.24 -6.80
N HIS A 381 -12.08 5.51 -6.46
CA HIS A 381 -10.95 4.62 -6.72
C HIS A 381 -9.83 4.85 -5.70
N PHE A 382 -8.99 3.85 -5.52
CA PHE A 382 -7.91 3.85 -4.54
C PHE A 382 -6.53 3.63 -5.18
N ALA A 383 -5.50 4.13 -4.50
CA ALA A 383 -4.11 3.76 -4.74
C ALA A 383 -3.53 3.05 -3.51
N GLU A 384 -2.89 1.90 -3.71
CA GLU A 384 -2.24 1.17 -2.63
C GLU A 384 -0.87 1.78 -2.32
N VAL A 385 -0.63 2.24 -1.09
CA VAL A 385 0.55 3.04 -0.71
C VAL A 385 1.29 2.52 0.52
N SER A 386 1.01 1.31 1.01
CA SER A 386 1.61 0.76 2.25
C SER A 386 3.14 0.72 2.26
N ARG A 387 3.78 0.47 1.10
CA ARG A 387 5.25 0.44 0.99
C ARG A 387 5.82 1.85 1.07
N PHE A 388 5.19 2.80 0.38
CA PHE A 388 5.52 4.23 0.48
C PHE A 388 5.33 4.78 1.90
N ALA A 389 4.25 4.36 2.56
CA ALA A 389 3.90 4.74 3.92
C ALA A 389 4.74 4.03 4.99
N SER A 390 5.50 2.99 4.63
CA SER A 390 6.29 2.16 5.56
C SER A 390 5.46 1.37 6.59
N VAL A 391 4.19 1.07 6.28
CA VAL A 391 3.27 0.29 7.14
C VAL A 391 2.99 -1.13 6.62
N HIS A 392 3.61 -1.53 5.51
CA HIS A 392 3.37 -2.80 4.81
C HIS A 392 3.77 -4.08 5.58
N ALA A 393 4.55 -3.99 6.66
CA ALA A 393 5.14 -5.15 7.32
C ALA A 393 5.17 -5.00 8.84
N THR A 394 4.42 -5.86 9.54
CA THR A 394 4.30 -5.88 11.00
C THR A 394 4.39 -7.29 11.60
N ASP A 395 4.70 -8.32 10.81
CA ASP A 395 4.60 -9.75 11.21
C ASP A 395 3.14 -10.18 11.42
N TRP A 396 2.89 -11.27 12.16
CA TRP A 396 1.56 -11.86 12.36
C TRP A 396 0.54 -10.94 13.05
N SER A 397 -0.08 -10.06 12.26
CA SER A 397 -0.90 -8.95 12.75
C SER A 397 -2.38 -9.31 12.82
N TRP A 398 -3.08 -8.79 13.82
CA TRP A 398 -4.51 -9.00 14.02
C TRP A 398 -5.25 -7.67 13.97
N GLY A 399 -5.37 -6.96 15.10
CA GLY A 399 -6.07 -5.68 15.20
C GLY A 399 -5.39 -4.56 14.44
N ALA A 400 -6.17 -3.83 13.64
CA ALA A 400 -5.85 -2.55 13.03
C ALA A 400 -6.71 -1.48 13.70
N LEU A 401 -6.12 -0.44 14.29
CA LEU A 401 -6.86 0.69 14.85
C LEU A 401 -6.26 2.00 14.33
N ILE A 402 -7.11 2.91 13.88
CA ILE A 402 -6.73 4.24 13.45
C ILE A 402 -7.30 5.29 14.39
N PHE A 403 -6.43 5.98 15.12
CA PHE A 403 -6.79 7.05 16.05
C PHE A 403 -5.64 8.03 16.21
N ASP A 404 -5.94 9.27 16.60
CA ASP A 404 -4.92 10.28 16.87
C ASP A 404 -4.38 10.05 18.29
N ALA A 405 -3.17 9.48 18.41
CA ALA A 405 -2.65 9.03 19.70
C ALA A 405 -2.08 10.17 20.54
N ASP A 406 -1.72 11.30 19.94
CA ASP A 406 -1.12 12.44 20.64
C ASP A 406 -1.85 13.78 20.42
N ASN A 407 -3.04 13.72 19.83
CA ASN A 407 -3.92 14.83 19.50
C ASN A 407 -3.32 15.85 18.51
N ASP A 408 -2.28 15.50 17.73
CA ASP A 408 -1.63 16.44 16.82
C ASP A 408 -2.46 16.80 15.57
N GLY A 409 -3.61 16.14 15.40
CA GLY A 409 -4.53 16.32 14.29
C GLY A 409 -4.33 15.33 13.15
N LEU A 410 -3.34 14.45 13.24
CA LEU A 410 -3.08 13.39 12.28
C LEU A 410 -3.31 12.03 12.94
N LYS A 411 -4.18 11.21 12.34
CA LYS A 411 -4.51 9.90 12.90
C LYS A 411 -3.35 8.92 12.65
N ASP A 412 -2.98 8.20 13.70
CA ASP A 412 -1.93 7.18 13.74
C ASP A 412 -2.50 5.77 13.51
N ILE A 413 -1.64 4.78 13.28
CA ILE A 413 -2.04 3.39 13.07
C ILE A 413 -1.44 2.50 14.17
N PHE A 414 -2.28 1.87 14.97
CA PHE A 414 -1.89 0.82 15.91
C PHE A 414 -2.13 -0.57 15.32
N VAL A 415 -1.18 -1.49 15.56
CA VAL A 415 -1.29 -2.90 15.14
C VAL A 415 -1.03 -3.85 16.31
N ALA A 416 -2.05 -4.62 16.67
CA ALA A 416 -1.93 -5.74 17.60
C ALA A 416 -1.29 -6.95 16.90
N ASN A 417 -0.32 -7.59 17.55
CA ASN A 417 0.58 -8.52 16.88
C ASN A 417 0.94 -9.75 17.72
N GLY A 418 1.23 -10.85 17.02
CA GLY A 418 1.78 -12.07 17.58
C GLY A 418 0.87 -13.29 17.38
N ILE A 419 1.51 -14.45 17.27
CA ILE A 419 0.84 -15.76 17.33
C ILE A 419 1.62 -16.68 18.26
N VAL A 420 0.90 -17.44 19.10
CA VAL A 420 1.50 -18.26 20.17
C VAL A 420 2.56 -19.24 19.65
N LYS A 421 2.35 -19.79 18.44
CA LYS A 421 3.29 -20.69 17.76
C LYS A 421 3.57 -20.18 16.36
N ASP A 422 4.84 -20.16 15.94
CA ASP A 422 5.24 -19.80 14.58
C ASP A 422 4.86 -20.92 13.59
N LEU A 423 3.58 -21.03 13.24
CA LEU A 423 3.03 -22.14 12.45
C LEU A 423 3.60 -22.25 11.02
N THR A 424 4.25 -21.18 10.53
CA THR A 424 4.82 -21.09 9.18
C THR A 424 6.35 -21.23 9.13
N ASP A 425 7.01 -21.59 10.25
CA ASP A 425 8.46 -21.77 10.25
C ASP A 425 8.90 -22.85 9.25
N PHE A 426 9.67 -22.46 8.24
CA PHE A 426 10.00 -23.32 7.12
C PHE A 426 10.83 -24.55 7.47
N ASP A 427 11.71 -24.47 8.47
CA ASP A 427 12.51 -25.62 8.86
C ASP A 427 11.63 -26.70 9.53
N TYR A 428 10.61 -26.27 10.31
CA TYR A 428 9.62 -27.17 10.92
C TYR A 428 8.59 -27.67 9.90
N VAL A 429 8.13 -26.82 8.98
CA VAL A 429 7.23 -27.21 7.89
C VAL A 429 7.92 -28.22 6.96
N ASP A 430 9.17 -27.99 6.58
CA ASP A 430 9.96 -28.94 5.77
C ASP A 430 10.13 -30.28 6.50
N TYR A 431 10.44 -30.23 7.81
CA TYR A 431 10.49 -31.44 8.63
C TYR A 431 9.15 -32.18 8.60
N TYR A 432 8.03 -31.48 8.77
CA TYR A 432 6.69 -32.07 8.75
C TYR A 432 6.36 -32.72 7.40
N VAL A 433 6.52 -31.98 6.30
CA VAL A 433 6.19 -32.44 4.94
C VAL A 433 7.01 -33.68 4.57
N ASN A 434 8.29 -33.71 4.93
CA ASN A 434 9.17 -34.84 4.63
C ASN A 434 8.89 -36.09 5.50
N ASN A 435 8.09 -35.97 6.56
CA ASN A 435 7.76 -37.06 7.50
C ASN A 435 6.25 -37.42 7.52
N GLN A 436 5.47 -37.04 6.50
CA GLN A 436 4.01 -37.26 6.43
C GLN A 436 3.55 -38.71 6.68
N ASN A 437 4.30 -39.71 6.22
CA ASN A 437 3.96 -41.13 6.45
C ASN A 437 4.09 -41.53 7.93
N LEU A 438 5.03 -40.93 8.65
CA LEU A 438 5.19 -41.08 10.10
C LEU A 438 4.00 -40.39 10.80
N ILE A 439 3.65 -39.19 10.35
CA ILE A 439 2.55 -38.36 10.90
C ILE A 439 1.17 -38.97 10.70
N ALA A 440 0.92 -39.61 9.56
CA ALA A 440 -0.33 -40.36 9.34
C ALA A 440 -0.46 -41.56 10.29
N GLN A 441 0.66 -42.17 10.72
CA GLN A 441 0.65 -43.18 11.79
C GLN A 441 0.42 -42.52 13.17
N PHE A 442 0.91 -41.31 13.37
CA PHE A 442 0.80 -40.53 14.62
C PHE A 442 -0.59 -39.96 14.90
N LYS A 443 -1.41 -39.67 13.88
CA LYS A 443 -2.84 -39.35 14.09
C LYS A 443 -3.63 -40.47 14.80
N ARG A 444 -3.06 -41.68 14.91
CA ARG A 444 -3.62 -42.80 15.70
C ARG A 444 -3.03 -42.91 17.11
N ASP A 445 -1.94 -42.20 17.39
CA ASP A 445 -1.17 -42.26 18.64
C ASP A 445 -1.11 -40.84 19.26
N SER A 446 -2.18 -40.50 19.97
CA SER A 446 -2.58 -39.14 20.34
C SER A 446 -1.53 -38.31 21.10
N ILE A 447 -0.63 -38.96 21.85
CA ILE A 447 0.44 -38.32 22.64
C ILE A 447 1.48 -37.63 21.76
N LEU A 448 1.63 -38.05 20.50
CA LEU A 448 2.66 -37.47 19.64
C LEU A 448 2.20 -36.17 18.95
N LEU A 449 0.90 -35.94 18.80
CA LEU A 449 0.38 -34.72 18.17
C LEU A 449 0.67 -33.47 19.02
N THR A 450 0.49 -33.57 20.34
CA THR A 450 0.81 -32.49 21.29
C THR A 450 2.31 -32.22 21.34
N LYS A 451 3.15 -33.26 21.35
CA LYS A 451 4.60 -33.11 21.24
C LYS A 451 5.02 -32.36 19.97
N MET A 452 4.36 -32.61 18.84
CA MET A 452 4.66 -31.87 17.60
C MET A 452 4.31 -30.38 17.70
N ILE A 453 3.26 -30.02 18.44
CA ILE A 453 2.91 -28.61 18.70
C ILE A 453 3.97 -27.96 19.61
N ASP A 454 4.45 -28.69 20.61
CA ASP A 454 5.48 -28.22 21.53
C ASP A 454 6.79 -27.84 20.82
N GLU A 455 7.16 -28.55 19.74
CA GLU A 455 8.37 -28.30 18.96
C GLU A 455 8.31 -27.00 18.14
N PHE A 456 7.13 -26.48 17.80
CA PHE A 456 7.05 -25.19 17.09
C PHE A 456 7.61 -24.06 17.96
N PRO A 457 8.45 -23.17 17.39
CA PRO A 457 8.92 -21.99 18.09
C PRO A 457 7.77 -21.12 18.58
N SER A 458 7.96 -20.49 19.74
CA SER A 458 6.98 -19.60 20.39
C SER A 458 7.70 -18.29 20.71
N ASN A 459 7.59 -17.31 19.81
CA ASN A 459 8.32 -16.05 19.91
C ASN A 459 7.32 -14.90 20.07
N PRO A 460 7.14 -14.33 21.28
CA PRO A 460 6.27 -13.18 21.46
C PRO A 460 6.81 -11.96 20.71
N LEU A 461 5.90 -11.11 20.25
CA LEU A 461 6.19 -9.94 19.43
C LEU A 461 5.69 -8.67 20.11
N ARG A 462 6.26 -7.52 19.72
CA ARG A 462 5.73 -6.22 20.13
C ARG A 462 4.59 -5.81 19.20
N ASN A 463 3.70 -4.98 19.74
CA ASN A 463 2.73 -4.24 18.94
C ASN A 463 3.41 -3.05 18.23
N TYR A 464 2.80 -2.56 17.16
CA TYR A 464 3.28 -1.39 16.43
C TYR A 464 2.40 -0.19 16.68
N LEU A 465 3.01 1.00 16.71
CA LEU A 465 2.33 2.28 16.66
C LEU A 465 3.03 3.14 15.62
N PHE A 466 2.39 3.29 14.48
CA PHE A 466 2.86 4.10 13.36
C PHE A 466 2.34 5.53 13.52
N LYS A 467 3.23 6.44 13.89
CA LYS A 467 2.91 7.86 13.96
C LYS A 467 2.83 8.45 12.56
N ASN A 468 1.74 9.15 12.27
CA ASN A 468 1.52 9.88 11.03
C ASN A 468 2.32 11.19 11.03
N LEU A 469 3.17 11.36 10.03
CA LEU A 469 4.00 12.56 9.83
C LEU A 469 3.44 13.47 8.73
N GLY A 470 2.24 13.16 8.23
CA GLY A 470 1.60 13.79 7.09
C GLY A 470 2.08 13.26 5.74
N ASN A 471 1.30 13.52 4.68
CA ASN A 471 1.59 13.08 3.31
C ASN A 471 1.84 11.56 3.18
N TYR A 472 1.09 10.74 3.94
CA TYR A 472 1.25 9.28 3.98
C TYR A 472 2.68 8.83 4.31
N ARG A 473 3.33 9.53 5.25
CA ARG A 473 4.59 9.11 5.87
C ARG A 473 4.32 8.68 7.29
N PHE A 474 4.78 7.48 7.65
CA PHE A 474 4.66 6.98 9.00
C PHE A 474 6.00 6.55 9.58
N GLU A 475 6.16 6.72 10.90
CA GLU A 475 7.27 6.18 11.67
C GLU A 475 6.72 5.22 12.74
N ASP A 476 7.26 4.01 12.83
CA ASP A 476 6.98 3.15 13.99
C ASP A 476 7.68 3.69 15.23
N ILE A 477 6.89 4.22 16.16
CA ILE A 477 7.33 4.77 17.44
C ILE A 477 7.01 3.86 18.63
N GLY A 478 6.44 2.67 18.42
CA GLY A 478 5.93 1.83 19.51
C GLY A 478 6.93 1.59 20.65
N LEU A 479 8.20 1.31 20.32
CA LEU A 479 9.26 1.13 21.31
C LEU A 479 9.52 2.39 22.16
N LYS A 480 9.49 3.58 21.54
CA LYS A 480 9.73 4.86 22.22
C LYS A 480 8.49 5.36 22.96
N SER A 481 7.31 4.88 22.57
CA SER A 481 6.02 5.29 23.11
C SER A 481 5.52 4.43 24.27
N GLY A 482 6.31 3.48 24.78
CA GLY A 482 5.92 2.64 25.91
C GLY A 482 5.23 1.31 25.54
N LEU A 483 5.22 0.94 24.25
CA LEU A 483 4.71 -0.34 23.73
C LEU A 483 5.86 -1.33 23.48
N ASP A 484 6.76 -1.48 24.46
CA ASP A 484 7.96 -2.34 24.36
C ASP A 484 7.73 -3.79 24.79
N GLN A 485 6.51 -4.12 25.24
CA GLN A 485 6.18 -5.44 25.77
C GLN A 485 6.08 -6.48 24.64
N LEU A 486 6.69 -7.64 24.86
CA LEU A 486 6.57 -8.80 23.97
C LEU A 486 5.40 -9.67 24.42
N THR A 487 4.43 -9.87 23.53
CA THR A 487 3.18 -10.56 23.81
C THR A 487 2.61 -11.28 22.57
N PHE A 488 1.41 -11.82 22.71
CA PHE A 488 0.58 -12.36 21.64
C PHE A 488 -0.76 -11.61 21.66
N SER A 489 -0.76 -10.36 21.21
CA SER A 489 -1.93 -9.49 21.23
C SER A 489 -2.86 -9.81 20.07
N THR A 490 -4.17 -9.80 20.33
CA THR A 490 -5.19 -10.09 19.31
C THR A 490 -6.20 -8.93 19.22
N GLY A 491 -7.25 -8.93 20.04
CA GLY A 491 -8.18 -7.81 20.15
C GLY A 491 -7.58 -6.60 20.86
N ALA A 492 -7.89 -5.40 20.39
CA ALA A 492 -7.56 -4.14 21.04
C ALA A 492 -8.68 -3.12 20.84
N ALA A 493 -8.76 -2.11 21.72
CA ALA A 493 -9.67 -0.97 21.60
C ALA A 493 -9.08 0.25 22.32
N TYR A 494 -9.48 1.45 21.89
CA TYR A 494 -9.06 2.71 22.52
C TYR A 494 -10.26 3.47 23.09
N ALA A 495 -10.04 4.24 24.16
CA ALA A 495 -11.03 5.10 24.80
C ALA A 495 -10.37 6.16 25.69
N ASP A 496 -11.07 7.24 25.99
CA ASP A 496 -10.65 8.19 27.03
C ASP A 496 -11.19 7.72 28.39
N LEU A 497 -10.44 6.84 29.08
CA LEU A 497 -10.95 6.07 30.24
C LEU A 497 -11.05 6.91 31.52
N ASP A 498 -10.32 8.02 31.60
CA ASP A 498 -10.31 8.94 32.75
C ASP A 498 -10.85 10.35 32.45
N ASN A 499 -11.33 10.58 31.22
CA ASN A 499 -11.96 11.81 30.74
C ASN A 499 -11.02 13.02 30.72
N ASP A 500 -9.73 12.81 30.43
CA ASP A 500 -8.75 13.89 30.33
C ASP A 500 -8.56 14.40 28.88
N GLY A 501 -9.05 13.63 27.91
CA GLY A 501 -9.06 13.98 26.50
C GLY A 501 -7.89 13.47 25.67
N ASP A 502 -7.12 12.50 26.15
CA ASP A 502 -6.40 11.59 25.27
C ASP A 502 -7.00 10.18 25.27
N LEU A 503 -6.55 9.35 24.33
CA LEU A 503 -7.12 8.03 24.08
C LEU A 503 -6.18 6.96 24.65
N ASP A 504 -6.59 6.35 25.75
CA ASP A 504 -5.98 5.16 26.36
C ASP A 504 -6.17 3.93 25.48
N LEU A 505 -5.35 2.90 25.73
CA LEU A 505 -5.36 1.67 24.95
C LEU A 505 -5.57 0.43 25.82
N VAL A 506 -6.50 -0.43 25.41
CA VAL A 506 -6.83 -1.70 26.04
C VAL A 506 -6.55 -2.85 25.09
N ILE A 507 -5.78 -3.86 25.53
CA ILE A 507 -5.31 -4.96 24.67
C ILE A 507 -5.60 -6.32 25.31
N ASN A 508 -6.25 -7.21 24.55
CA ASN A 508 -6.47 -8.61 24.90
C ASN A 508 -5.28 -9.48 24.43
N ASN A 509 -4.57 -10.06 25.39
CA ASN A 509 -3.39 -10.88 25.15
C ASN A 509 -3.69 -12.36 25.34
N LEU A 510 -3.25 -13.19 24.38
CA LEU A 510 -3.24 -14.63 24.54
C LEU A 510 -2.12 -15.07 25.49
N ASN A 511 -2.46 -15.96 26.43
CA ASN A 511 -1.52 -16.52 27.41
C ASN A 511 -0.82 -15.47 28.30
N GLY A 512 -1.41 -14.28 28.44
CA GLY A 512 -0.89 -13.14 29.19
C GLY A 512 -2.00 -12.33 29.85
N GLU A 513 -1.64 -11.43 30.76
CA GLU A 513 -2.59 -10.44 31.31
C GLU A 513 -2.98 -9.45 30.20
N ALA A 514 -4.23 -9.00 30.20
CA ALA A 514 -4.65 -7.87 29.39
C ALA A 514 -3.86 -6.60 29.75
N PHE A 515 -3.62 -5.73 28.77
CA PHE A 515 -2.94 -4.46 29.01
C PHE A 515 -3.95 -3.33 29.08
N ILE A 516 -3.77 -2.47 30.09
CA ILE A 516 -4.40 -1.16 30.22
C ILE A 516 -3.26 -0.14 30.17
N LEU A 517 -3.21 0.62 29.09
CA LEU A 517 -2.17 1.61 28.86
C LEU A 517 -2.77 3.00 28.99
N LYS A 518 -2.35 3.74 30.02
CA LYS A 518 -2.69 5.16 30.18
C LYS A 518 -1.96 5.96 29.11
N ASN A 519 -2.68 6.79 28.38
CA ASN A 519 -2.08 7.78 27.50
C ASN A 519 -1.71 9.04 28.32
N ASN A 520 -0.61 9.68 27.96
CA ASN A 520 -0.08 10.87 28.63
C ASN A 520 0.08 12.04 27.65
N ALA A 521 -0.57 11.99 26.49
CA ALA A 521 -0.45 13.00 25.46
C ALA A 521 -0.82 14.39 25.99
N ARG A 522 -1.82 14.49 26.87
CA ARG A 522 -2.25 15.75 27.47
C ARG A 522 -1.25 16.33 28.48
N GLU A 523 -0.46 15.49 29.14
CA GLU A 523 0.65 15.94 29.99
C GLU A 523 1.92 16.27 29.19
N LEU A 524 2.13 15.58 28.07
CA LEU A 524 3.31 15.74 27.21
C LEU A 524 3.18 16.92 26.23
N HIS A 525 1.96 17.25 25.81
CA HIS A 525 1.69 18.19 24.72
C HIS A 525 0.51 19.13 25.05
N ASP A 526 0.55 20.35 24.49
CA ASP A 526 -0.54 21.33 24.58
C ASP A 526 -1.59 21.15 23.45
N ASN A 527 -1.59 19.97 22.81
CA ASN A 527 -2.48 19.65 21.70
C ASN A 527 -3.94 19.62 22.15
N SER A 528 -4.82 20.18 21.33
CA SER A 528 -6.25 20.31 21.64
C SER A 528 -7.06 19.19 21.03
N TYR A 529 -8.24 18.91 21.58
CA TYR A 529 -9.17 17.91 21.08
C TYR A 529 -10.62 18.41 21.09
N ILE A 530 -11.52 17.63 20.50
CA ILE A 530 -12.97 17.73 20.68
C ILE A 530 -13.58 16.34 20.63
N GLN A 531 -14.51 16.06 21.54
CA GLN A 531 -15.24 14.79 21.59
C GLN A 531 -16.74 15.02 21.41
N PHE A 532 -17.42 14.01 20.86
CA PHE A 532 -18.85 14.05 20.59
C PHE A 532 -19.53 12.82 21.17
N ASN A 533 -20.50 13.03 22.04
CA ASN A 533 -21.46 12.01 22.43
C ASN A 533 -22.64 12.08 21.46
N LEU A 534 -22.79 11.04 20.65
CA LEU A 534 -23.74 10.96 19.54
C LEU A 534 -24.79 9.86 19.74
N GLY A 535 -24.85 9.21 20.92
CA GLY A 535 -25.81 8.13 21.21
C GLY A 535 -25.79 6.99 20.18
N GLY A 536 -26.93 6.32 19.98
CA GLY A 536 -27.06 5.22 19.01
C GLY A 536 -27.08 5.62 17.52
N TYR A 537 -26.76 6.87 17.16
CA TYR A 537 -26.81 7.33 15.77
C TYR A 537 -25.52 6.98 15.00
N PHE A 538 -25.30 5.68 14.75
CA PHE A 538 -24.17 5.18 13.96
C PHE A 538 -24.22 5.66 12.51
N GLY A 539 -23.06 5.85 11.87
CA GLY A 539 -22.95 6.47 10.55
C GLY A 539 -23.06 8.00 10.55
N THR A 540 -23.17 8.64 11.71
CA THR A 540 -23.12 10.12 11.81
C THR A 540 -21.76 10.64 11.33
N GLN A 541 -21.77 11.58 10.38
CA GLN A 541 -20.57 12.18 9.81
C GLN A 541 -20.28 13.52 10.48
N VAL A 542 -19.05 13.73 10.96
CA VAL A 542 -18.63 14.97 11.63
C VAL A 542 -17.49 15.62 10.86
N SER A 543 -17.68 16.89 10.47
CA SER A 543 -16.65 17.73 9.88
C SER A 543 -16.35 18.93 10.80
N VAL A 544 -15.11 19.08 11.22
CA VAL A 544 -14.63 20.19 12.05
C VAL A 544 -13.68 21.06 11.24
N HIS A 545 -13.98 22.35 11.15
CA HIS A 545 -13.10 23.33 10.50
C HIS A 545 -12.42 24.18 11.57
N ALA A 546 -11.08 24.19 11.58
CA ALA A 546 -10.27 25.02 12.45
C ALA A 546 -9.17 25.71 11.63
N GLY A 547 -9.36 26.98 11.30
CA GLY A 547 -8.47 27.69 10.37
C GLY A 547 -8.55 27.09 8.95
N PRO A 548 -7.41 26.76 8.31
CA PRO A 548 -7.41 26.15 6.98
C PRO A 548 -7.70 24.64 6.99
N GLU A 549 -7.64 23.99 8.15
CA GLU A 549 -7.72 22.54 8.28
C GLU A 549 -9.17 22.04 8.37
N LEU A 550 -9.38 20.83 7.84
CA LEU A 550 -10.60 20.04 7.96
C LEU A 550 -10.25 18.79 8.77
N TYR A 551 -11.05 18.46 9.77
CA TYR A 551 -11.00 17.17 10.44
C TYR A 551 -12.30 16.43 10.18
N TYR A 552 -12.20 15.22 9.64
CA TYR A 552 -13.34 14.38 9.31
C TYR A 552 -13.28 13.05 10.05
N ALA A 553 -14.43 12.60 10.54
CA ALA A 553 -14.63 11.25 11.07
C ALA A 553 -16.11 10.83 11.00
N GLU A 554 -16.33 9.53 11.01
CA GLU A 554 -17.65 8.92 11.07
C GLU A 554 -17.83 8.13 12.36
N HIS A 555 -19.04 8.17 12.91
CA HIS A 555 -19.36 7.51 14.16
C HIS A 555 -19.74 6.04 13.93
N ASN A 556 -18.73 5.16 13.94
CA ASN A 556 -18.87 3.70 13.88
C ASN A 556 -17.91 3.06 14.90
N PRO A 557 -18.38 2.63 16.08
CA PRO A 557 -17.50 2.18 17.17
C PRO A 557 -17.01 0.74 17.02
N VAL A 558 -17.61 -0.07 16.15
CA VAL A 558 -17.17 -1.45 15.90
C VAL A 558 -16.19 -1.47 14.73
N LYS A 559 -14.91 -1.81 15.00
CA LYS A 559 -13.81 -1.72 14.03
C LYS A 559 -12.59 -2.54 14.44
N GLY A 560 -11.64 -2.68 13.52
CA GLY A 560 -10.37 -3.36 13.75
C GLY A 560 -10.48 -4.88 13.66
N TYR A 561 -10.34 -5.57 14.78
CA TYR A 561 -10.43 -7.03 14.86
C TYR A 561 -11.16 -7.46 16.13
N MET A 562 -12.36 -8.02 15.97
CA MET A 562 -13.17 -8.59 17.04
C MET A 562 -13.62 -7.62 18.15
N SER A 563 -13.34 -6.33 18.02
CA SER A 563 -13.48 -5.35 19.12
C SER A 563 -14.44 -4.19 18.80
N SER A 564 -14.85 -3.46 19.84
CA SER A 564 -15.47 -2.14 19.72
C SER A 564 -14.77 -1.10 20.61
N VAL A 565 -14.58 0.10 20.08
CA VAL A 565 -13.94 1.23 20.74
C VAL A 565 -14.96 2.10 21.46
N ASP A 566 -14.48 3.15 22.14
CA ASP A 566 -15.32 4.19 22.75
C ASP A 566 -16.44 4.66 21.80
N HIS A 567 -17.65 4.79 22.34
CA HIS A 567 -18.81 5.29 21.62
C HIS A 567 -18.81 6.82 21.47
N ARG A 568 -17.82 7.51 22.05
CA ARG A 568 -17.59 8.93 21.78
C ARG A 568 -16.66 9.08 20.58
N LEU A 569 -17.10 9.88 19.61
CA LEU A 569 -16.24 10.24 18.49
C LEU A 569 -15.21 11.28 18.97
N HIS A 570 -13.93 10.99 18.76
CA HIS A 570 -12.82 11.84 19.18
C HIS A 570 -12.09 12.42 17.96
N LEU A 571 -11.73 13.71 18.01
CA LEU A 571 -10.87 14.37 17.03
C LEU A 571 -9.79 15.20 17.75
N GLY A 572 -8.53 14.86 17.54
CA GLY A 572 -7.40 15.74 17.83
C GLY A 572 -7.37 16.91 16.85
N LEU A 573 -6.95 18.08 17.34
CA LEU A 573 -6.97 19.36 16.64
C LEU A 573 -5.59 20.03 16.64
N GLY A 574 -4.55 19.33 17.10
CA GLY A 574 -3.19 19.84 17.22
C GLY A 574 -3.13 21.16 17.98
N ILE A 575 -2.47 22.15 17.39
CA ILE A 575 -2.25 23.45 18.02
C ILE A 575 -3.48 24.39 17.97
N HIS A 576 -4.59 23.97 17.34
CA HIS A 576 -5.76 24.82 17.18
C HIS A 576 -6.53 24.98 18.50
N THR A 577 -6.67 26.22 18.96
CA THR A 577 -7.35 26.54 20.24
C THR A 577 -8.80 27.01 20.07
N LYS A 578 -9.30 27.04 18.83
CA LYS A 578 -10.66 27.45 18.49
C LYS A 578 -11.14 26.73 17.24
N ILE A 579 -12.42 26.35 17.24
CA ILE A 579 -13.11 25.76 16.09
C ILE A 579 -13.98 26.83 15.43
N ASP A 580 -13.85 26.99 14.12
CA ASP A 580 -14.64 27.95 13.33
C ASP A 580 -16.05 27.41 13.10
N SER A 581 -16.16 26.14 12.71
CA SER A 581 -17.45 25.46 12.57
C SER A 581 -17.36 23.95 12.70
N ILE A 582 -18.42 23.37 13.26
CA ILE A 582 -18.67 21.93 13.28
C ILE A 582 -19.93 21.67 12.46
N ILE A 583 -19.86 20.73 11.53
CA ILE A 583 -20.98 20.27 10.72
C ILE A 583 -21.19 18.79 11.04
N VAL A 584 -22.35 18.47 11.63
CA VAL A 584 -22.76 17.10 11.94
C VAL A 584 -23.89 16.71 11.02
N ARG A 585 -23.70 15.63 10.24
CA ARG A 585 -24.72 15.07 9.36
C ARG A 585 -25.19 13.74 9.93
N TRP A 586 -26.47 13.68 10.24
CA TRP A 586 -27.12 12.52 10.84
C TRP A 586 -27.60 11.55 9.77
N PRO A 587 -27.71 10.24 10.06
CA PRO A 587 -28.30 9.24 9.16
C PRO A 587 -29.71 9.63 8.65
N SER A 588 -30.47 10.32 9.51
CA SER A 588 -31.79 10.91 9.18
C SER A 588 -31.76 12.03 8.13
N LYS A 589 -30.60 12.36 7.56
CA LYS A 589 -30.37 13.45 6.59
C LYS A 589 -30.63 14.84 7.17
N GLN A 590 -30.60 14.95 8.49
CA GLN A 590 -30.60 16.22 9.22
C GLN A 590 -29.18 16.73 9.43
N GLU A 591 -29.01 18.05 9.53
CA GLU A 591 -27.72 18.68 9.79
C GLU A 591 -27.76 19.57 11.04
N THR A 592 -26.74 19.45 11.87
CA THR A 592 -26.45 20.36 12.98
C THR A 592 -25.18 21.14 12.66
N ILE A 593 -25.27 22.48 12.66
CA ILE A 593 -24.12 23.36 12.46
C ILE A 593 -23.86 24.15 13.72
N LEU A 594 -22.65 24.05 14.26
CA LEU A 594 -22.16 24.89 15.35
C LEU A 594 -21.05 25.80 14.82
N ARG A 595 -20.92 27.00 15.41
CA ARG A 595 -19.90 27.99 15.04
C ARG A 595 -19.22 28.52 16.29
N ASP A 596 -17.97 28.92 16.14
CA ASP A 596 -17.18 29.54 17.22
C ASP A 596 -17.14 28.67 18.50
N VAL A 597 -16.87 27.38 18.34
CA VAL A 597 -16.89 26.40 19.43
C VAL A 597 -15.52 26.35 20.11
N ALA A 598 -15.51 26.21 21.44
CA ALA A 598 -14.28 26.03 22.21
C ALA A 598 -13.74 24.59 22.05
N VAL A 599 -12.43 24.44 22.15
CA VAL A 599 -11.76 23.12 22.16
C VAL A 599 -11.74 22.53 23.58
N ASN A 600 -11.26 21.28 23.71
CA ASN A 600 -11.05 20.54 24.95
C ASN A 600 -12.33 20.35 25.77
N GLN A 601 -13.37 19.85 25.09
CA GLN A 601 -14.64 19.53 25.72
C GLN A 601 -15.32 18.36 25.01
N ILE A 602 -16.30 17.79 25.69
CA ILE A 602 -17.24 16.79 25.16
C ILE A 602 -18.54 17.53 24.80
N LEU A 603 -19.08 17.26 23.62
CA LEU A 603 -20.35 17.82 23.16
C LEU A 603 -21.41 16.72 23.07
N ASP A 604 -22.49 16.85 23.82
CA ASP A 604 -23.68 16.00 23.69
C ASP A 604 -24.60 16.54 22.58
N LEU A 605 -24.68 15.81 21.46
CA LEU A 605 -25.47 16.21 20.31
C LEU A 605 -26.48 15.12 19.95
N SER A 606 -27.63 15.53 19.41
CA SER A 606 -28.66 14.62 18.90
C SER A 606 -29.35 15.24 17.68
N PRO A 607 -30.02 14.44 16.83
CA PRO A 607 -30.81 14.96 15.72
C PRO A 607 -31.87 15.99 16.15
N LEU A 608 -32.36 15.92 17.40
CA LEU A 608 -33.31 16.90 17.95
C LEU A 608 -32.71 18.31 18.09
N SER A 609 -31.38 18.44 18.13
CA SER A 609 -30.69 19.75 18.09
C SER A 609 -30.46 20.26 16.66
N ALA A 610 -30.83 19.48 15.64
CA ALA A 610 -30.66 19.85 14.24
C ALA A 610 -31.56 21.03 13.85
N GLN A 611 -30.99 21.96 13.08
CA GLN A 611 -31.64 23.21 12.72
C GLN A 611 -32.22 23.17 11.29
N GLN A 612 -31.79 22.22 10.46
CA GLN A 612 -32.16 22.14 9.06
C GLN A 612 -32.00 20.73 8.50
N SER A 613 -32.90 20.30 7.61
CA SER A 613 -32.68 19.11 6.77
C SER A 613 -31.74 19.45 5.62
N TYR A 614 -30.73 18.61 5.38
CA TYR A 614 -29.86 18.78 4.22
C TYR A 614 -30.28 17.80 3.12
N THR A 615 -30.01 18.18 1.88
CA THR A 615 -29.97 17.23 0.78
C THR A 615 -28.50 17.07 0.47
N LEU A 616 -28.03 15.82 0.35
CA LEU A 616 -26.68 15.54 -0.13
C LEU A 616 -26.42 16.42 -1.36
N SER A 617 -25.42 17.29 -1.22
CA SER A 617 -25.02 18.16 -2.31
C SER A 617 -24.65 17.24 -3.45
N LYS A 618 -25.33 17.35 -4.60
CA LYS A 618 -24.84 16.68 -5.80
C LYS A 618 -23.39 17.10 -5.95
N PRO A 619 -22.43 16.17 -6.11
CA PRO A 619 -21.03 16.53 -6.25
C PRO A 619 -20.95 17.65 -7.29
N VAL A 620 -20.34 18.77 -6.90
CA VAL A 620 -20.23 19.93 -7.77
C VAL A 620 -19.53 19.45 -9.02
N HIS A 621 -20.28 19.32 -10.11
CA HIS A 621 -19.74 18.82 -11.36
C HIS A 621 -18.89 19.93 -11.96
N VAL A 622 -17.64 19.99 -11.54
CA VAL A 622 -16.61 20.77 -12.22
C VAL A 622 -16.41 20.08 -13.56
N ALA A 623 -16.59 20.82 -14.65
CA ALA A 623 -16.31 20.29 -15.97
C ALA A 623 -14.81 19.92 -16.00
N PRO A 624 -14.46 18.65 -16.28
CA PRO A 624 -13.08 18.22 -16.24
C PRO A 624 -12.27 18.93 -17.32
N LEU A 625 -10.98 19.20 -17.06
CA LEU A 625 -10.07 19.84 -18.02
C LEU A 625 -9.97 19.05 -19.34
N LEU A 626 -9.87 17.73 -19.21
CA LEU A 626 -9.78 16.78 -20.31
C LEU A 626 -11.00 15.85 -20.32
N ARG A 627 -11.25 15.23 -21.45
CA ARG A 627 -12.24 14.17 -21.59
C ARG A 627 -11.77 13.14 -22.59
N LEU A 628 -12.26 11.92 -22.46
CA LEU A 628 -11.98 10.86 -23.44
C LEU A 628 -12.61 11.25 -24.79
N SER A 629 -11.81 11.22 -25.85
CA SER A 629 -12.29 11.52 -27.21
C SER A 629 -13.21 10.39 -27.70
N PRO A 630 -14.29 10.68 -28.45
CA PRO A 630 -15.09 9.62 -29.06
C PRO A 630 -14.36 8.89 -30.19
N GLN A 631 -13.29 9.49 -30.73
CA GLN A 631 -12.45 8.90 -31.78
C GLN A 631 -11.25 8.21 -31.14
N GLN A 632 -11.36 6.89 -30.95
CA GLN A 632 -10.31 6.03 -30.40
C GLN A 632 -9.72 5.15 -31.50
N ILE A 633 -8.50 4.63 -31.27
CA ILE A 633 -7.89 3.63 -32.16
C ILE A 633 -8.33 2.23 -31.69
N ASP A 634 -8.91 1.44 -32.60
CA ASP A 634 -9.37 0.07 -32.33
C ASP A 634 -8.23 -0.94 -32.50
N TRP A 635 -7.18 -0.78 -31.69
CA TRP A 635 -6.05 -1.70 -31.58
C TRP A 635 -5.79 -1.96 -30.10
N LYS A 636 -5.55 -3.22 -29.73
CA LYS A 636 -5.20 -3.62 -28.37
C LYS A 636 -3.79 -4.21 -28.42
N HIS A 637 -2.88 -3.69 -27.58
CA HIS A 637 -1.59 -4.34 -27.41
C HIS A 637 -1.78 -5.68 -26.72
N GLU A 638 -1.06 -6.71 -27.17
CA GLU A 638 -1.07 -8.04 -26.57
C GLU A 638 0.35 -8.47 -26.30
N GLU A 639 0.75 -8.44 -25.03
CA GLU A 639 2.09 -8.82 -24.61
C GLU A 639 2.28 -10.33 -24.69
N SER A 640 3.53 -10.76 -24.85
CA SER A 640 3.91 -12.16 -24.77
C SER A 640 3.60 -12.79 -23.41
N ASP A 641 3.24 -14.07 -23.41
CA ASP A 641 3.12 -14.91 -22.21
C ASP A 641 4.48 -15.38 -21.66
N PHE A 642 5.59 -14.84 -22.19
CA PHE A 642 6.93 -15.22 -21.75
C PHE A 642 7.20 -14.85 -20.29
N VAL A 643 7.74 -15.83 -19.56
CA VAL A 643 8.07 -15.72 -18.14
C VAL A 643 9.58 -15.60 -17.97
N ASP A 644 10.02 -14.36 -17.81
CA ASP A 644 11.40 -13.97 -17.56
C ASP A 644 12.06 -14.73 -16.38
N PHE A 645 11.27 -15.08 -15.36
CA PHE A 645 11.73 -15.75 -14.14
C PHE A 645 12.11 -17.22 -14.34
N ASP A 646 11.59 -17.88 -15.37
CA ASP A 646 11.95 -19.28 -15.65
C ASP A 646 13.36 -19.41 -16.19
N ARG A 647 13.77 -18.42 -16.99
CA ARG A 647 15.14 -18.28 -17.50
C ARG A 647 16.05 -17.70 -16.44
N ASP A 648 15.69 -16.55 -15.87
CA ASP A 648 16.55 -15.76 -14.99
C ASP A 648 15.98 -15.69 -13.58
N ARG A 649 16.10 -16.80 -12.85
CA ARG A 649 15.40 -17.07 -11.59
C ARG A 649 15.66 -16.08 -10.47
N LEU A 650 16.79 -15.37 -10.50
CA LEU A 650 17.20 -14.42 -9.47
C LEU A 650 16.70 -12.99 -9.72
N ARG A 651 16.06 -12.71 -10.86
CA ARG A 651 15.42 -11.40 -11.09
C ARG A 651 14.14 -11.25 -10.27
N MET A 652 13.79 -10.00 -9.97
CA MET A 652 12.57 -9.66 -9.23
C MET A 652 11.47 -9.08 -10.11
N LYS A 653 11.85 -8.54 -11.28
CA LYS A 653 10.94 -7.96 -12.29
C LYS A 653 11.29 -8.45 -13.69
N MET A 654 10.29 -8.53 -14.55
CA MET A 654 10.47 -8.84 -15.97
C MET A 654 10.95 -7.59 -16.74
N VAL A 655 11.64 -7.80 -17.86
CA VAL A 655 12.10 -6.74 -18.78
C VAL A 655 11.79 -7.05 -20.24
N SER A 656 11.01 -8.10 -20.52
CA SER A 656 10.47 -8.45 -21.84
C SER A 656 9.02 -7.97 -21.97
N ASN A 657 8.77 -6.70 -21.61
CA ASN A 657 7.45 -6.06 -21.68
C ASN A 657 7.56 -4.52 -21.70
N GLU A 658 8.50 -4.01 -22.50
CA GLU A 658 8.93 -2.61 -22.44
C GLU A 658 8.08 -1.69 -23.35
N GLY A 659 7.31 -2.28 -24.26
CA GLY A 659 6.38 -1.60 -25.16
C GLY A 659 4.93 -1.61 -24.66
N PRO A 660 3.99 -1.01 -25.43
CA PRO A 660 4.24 -0.32 -26.70
C PRO A 660 4.52 1.16 -26.49
N LYS A 661 5.56 1.69 -27.14
CA LYS A 661 5.82 3.14 -27.21
C LYS A 661 5.44 3.65 -28.60
N ALA A 662 4.28 4.30 -28.71
CA ALA A 662 3.85 4.89 -29.97
C ALA A 662 4.78 6.03 -30.42
N VAL A 663 4.96 6.15 -31.73
CA VAL A 663 5.54 7.35 -32.37
C VAL A 663 4.54 7.97 -33.34
N ILE A 664 4.68 9.29 -33.50
CA ILE A 664 3.76 10.12 -34.27
C ILE A 664 4.53 10.87 -35.35
N ALA A 665 3.97 10.90 -36.56
CA ALA A 665 4.41 11.78 -37.63
C ALA A 665 3.32 11.92 -38.70
N ASP A 666 3.40 12.92 -39.56
CA ASP A 666 2.56 13.06 -40.76
C ASP A 666 3.10 12.14 -41.88
N PHE A 667 2.76 10.85 -41.82
CA PHE A 667 3.36 9.84 -42.69
C PHE A 667 2.87 9.95 -44.14
N ASN A 668 1.71 10.57 -44.38
CA ASN A 668 1.12 10.77 -45.70
C ASN A 668 1.22 12.22 -46.23
N GLN A 669 1.83 13.13 -45.46
CA GLN A 669 2.00 14.55 -45.74
C GLN A 669 0.68 15.33 -45.95
N ASP A 670 -0.39 14.97 -45.23
CA ASP A 670 -1.68 15.67 -45.29
C ASP A 670 -1.84 16.79 -44.25
N GLY A 671 -0.83 16.97 -43.38
CA GLY A 671 -0.76 17.98 -42.34
C GLY A 671 -1.35 17.55 -40.99
N LEU A 672 -1.84 16.31 -40.88
CA LEU A 672 -2.33 15.67 -39.66
C LEU A 672 -1.33 14.63 -39.15
N ASP A 673 -1.37 14.39 -37.84
CA ASP A 673 -0.50 13.41 -37.20
C ASP A 673 -1.06 11.99 -37.32
N ASP A 674 -0.26 11.07 -37.85
CA ASP A 674 -0.51 9.63 -37.92
C ASP A 674 0.23 8.88 -36.81
N VAL A 675 -0.13 7.61 -36.58
CA VAL A 675 0.39 6.83 -35.45
C VAL A 675 1.01 5.52 -35.91
N PHE A 676 2.25 5.27 -35.49
CA PHE A 676 2.84 3.92 -35.50
C PHE A 676 2.67 3.28 -34.12
N LEU A 677 2.08 2.09 -34.09
CA LEU A 677 1.88 1.28 -32.90
C LEU A 677 2.77 0.03 -32.97
N PRO A 678 3.81 -0.06 -32.12
CA PRO A 678 4.66 -1.25 -32.09
C PRO A 678 3.91 -2.42 -31.44
N GLY A 679 4.06 -3.61 -32.03
CA GLY A 679 3.52 -4.86 -31.50
C GLY A 679 4.56 -5.65 -30.71
N ALA A 680 4.12 -6.26 -29.61
CA ALA A 680 4.94 -7.21 -28.87
C ALA A 680 5.22 -8.49 -29.67
N ARG A 681 6.04 -9.39 -29.12
CA ARG A 681 6.41 -10.65 -29.77
C ARG A 681 5.17 -11.44 -30.20
N GLY A 682 5.05 -11.70 -31.50
CA GLY A 682 3.92 -12.41 -32.11
C GLY A 682 2.77 -11.50 -32.57
N GLN A 683 2.82 -10.21 -32.24
CA GLN A 683 1.87 -9.20 -32.68
C GLN A 683 2.52 -8.28 -33.71
N ALA A 684 1.88 -8.12 -34.88
CA ALA A 684 2.39 -7.22 -35.90
C ALA A 684 2.22 -5.74 -35.52
N SER A 685 3.27 -4.95 -35.67
CA SER A 685 3.20 -3.49 -35.63
C SER A 685 2.30 -2.92 -36.71
N GLN A 686 1.76 -1.71 -36.50
CA GLN A 686 0.74 -1.11 -37.37
C GLN A 686 0.92 0.41 -37.57
N ILE A 687 0.56 0.89 -38.76
CA ILE A 687 0.41 2.31 -39.09
C ILE A 687 -1.07 2.65 -39.18
N TRP A 688 -1.49 3.67 -38.44
CA TRP A 688 -2.84 4.21 -38.42
C TRP A 688 -2.80 5.66 -38.90
N ILE A 689 -3.49 5.91 -40.02
CA ILE A 689 -3.56 7.23 -40.63
C ILE A 689 -4.77 7.98 -40.09
N GLN A 690 -4.58 9.24 -39.74
CA GLN A 690 -5.66 10.10 -39.28
C GLN A 690 -6.51 10.57 -40.47
N GLU A 691 -7.82 10.45 -40.34
CA GLU A 691 -8.77 10.94 -41.33
C GLU A 691 -9.21 12.36 -40.97
N THR A 692 -9.65 13.13 -41.96
CA THR A 692 -10.12 14.53 -41.78
C THR A 692 -11.33 14.70 -40.85
N ASN A 693 -11.96 13.63 -40.38
CA ASN A 693 -13.01 13.64 -39.37
C ASN A 693 -12.48 13.37 -37.94
N GLY A 694 -11.17 13.20 -37.78
CA GLY A 694 -10.48 12.88 -36.54
C GLY A 694 -10.48 11.39 -36.16
N SER A 695 -11.03 10.52 -37.01
CA SER A 695 -10.94 9.05 -36.83
C SER A 695 -9.62 8.51 -37.36
N PHE A 696 -9.24 7.30 -36.96
CA PHE A 696 -8.02 6.64 -37.42
C PHE A 696 -8.34 5.40 -38.23
N LYS A 697 -7.59 5.18 -39.31
CA LYS A 697 -7.73 4.03 -40.19
C LYS A 697 -6.40 3.29 -40.33
N LEU A 698 -6.45 1.97 -40.13
CA LEU A 698 -5.32 1.10 -40.40
C LEU A 698 -4.88 1.25 -41.87
N SER A 699 -3.65 1.72 -42.09
CA SER A 699 -3.03 1.80 -43.41
C SER A 699 -2.20 0.57 -43.70
N GLN A 700 -1.34 0.16 -42.77
CA GLN A 700 -0.39 -0.92 -42.99
C GLN A 700 -0.16 -1.72 -41.70
N SER A 701 0.05 -3.03 -41.86
CA SER A 701 0.50 -3.93 -40.82
C SER A 701 1.76 -4.65 -41.27
N PHE A 702 2.74 -4.79 -40.38
CA PHE A 702 4.04 -5.41 -40.65
C PHE A 702 4.03 -6.91 -40.31
N ALA A 703 3.08 -7.66 -40.88
CA ALA A 703 2.81 -9.04 -40.48
C ALA A 703 4.00 -10.01 -40.67
N GLU A 704 4.87 -9.77 -41.65
CA GLU A 704 6.08 -10.57 -41.88
C GLU A 704 7.12 -10.40 -40.77
N ASP A 705 7.04 -9.28 -40.03
CA ASP A 705 7.93 -8.90 -38.95
C ASP A 705 7.20 -8.91 -37.59
N ALA A 706 6.15 -9.73 -37.46
CA ALA A 706 5.40 -9.89 -36.22
C ALA A 706 6.12 -10.73 -35.15
N LEU A 707 7.18 -11.46 -35.52
CA LEU A 707 7.87 -12.34 -34.57
C LEU A 707 8.76 -11.58 -33.57
N PRO A 708 9.60 -10.61 -33.95
CA PRO A 708 10.31 -9.73 -33.01
C PRO A 708 9.36 -9.00 -32.03
N GLU A 709 9.88 -8.57 -30.88
CA GLU A 709 9.19 -7.62 -30.00
C GLU A 709 9.59 -6.20 -30.39
N ASP A 710 8.64 -5.41 -30.89
CA ASP A 710 8.88 -4.00 -31.21
C ASP A 710 8.60 -3.18 -29.94
N VAL A 711 9.62 -2.47 -29.41
CA VAL A 711 9.51 -1.76 -28.12
C VAL A 711 9.43 -0.24 -28.25
N ASP A 712 10.00 0.31 -29.32
CA ASP A 712 9.99 1.74 -29.66
C ASP A 712 10.29 1.91 -31.16
N ALA A 713 10.17 3.12 -31.68
CA ALA A 713 10.61 3.48 -33.02
C ALA A 713 11.23 4.90 -33.03
N LEU A 714 11.94 5.22 -34.10
CA LEU A 714 12.44 6.56 -34.39
C LEU A 714 11.97 6.96 -35.80
N VAL A 715 11.40 8.16 -35.89
CA VAL A 715 11.05 8.79 -37.17
C VAL A 715 12.19 9.71 -37.59
N LEU A 716 12.67 9.55 -38.82
CA LEU A 716 13.73 10.35 -39.44
C LEU A 716 13.69 10.21 -40.96
N ASP A 717 14.33 11.10 -41.70
CA ASP A 717 14.51 10.98 -43.16
C ASP A 717 15.90 10.39 -43.43
N VAL A 718 15.98 9.09 -43.76
CA VAL A 718 17.28 8.41 -43.86
C VAL A 718 17.97 8.61 -45.21
N ASN A 719 17.23 9.01 -46.24
CA ASN A 719 17.69 9.05 -47.63
C ASN A 719 17.66 10.48 -48.24
N GLY A 720 17.18 11.47 -47.48
CA GLY A 720 17.10 12.87 -47.87
C GLY A 720 15.96 13.20 -48.84
N ASP A 721 14.93 12.37 -48.95
CA ASP A 721 13.80 12.58 -49.87
C ASP A 721 12.66 13.44 -49.28
N GLY A 722 12.75 13.77 -47.99
CA GLY A 722 11.80 14.59 -47.25
C GLY A 722 10.59 13.81 -46.72
N PHE A 723 10.55 12.49 -46.85
CA PHE A 723 9.50 11.65 -46.27
C PHE A 723 9.94 11.06 -44.93
N PRO A 724 9.04 11.01 -43.92
CA PRO A 724 9.36 10.38 -42.64
C PRO A 724 9.46 8.86 -42.79
N ASP A 725 10.65 8.32 -42.57
CA ASP A 725 10.96 6.89 -42.50
C ASP A 725 10.89 6.37 -41.05
N LEU A 726 10.95 5.05 -40.88
CA LEU A 726 10.85 4.38 -39.59
C LEU A 726 12.04 3.47 -39.30
N TYR A 727 12.76 3.77 -38.23
CA TYR A 727 13.71 2.87 -37.59
C TYR A 727 13.04 2.21 -36.37
N VAL A 728 12.73 0.92 -36.47
CA VAL A 728 11.98 0.15 -35.47
C VAL A 728 12.94 -0.68 -34.61
N LEU A 729 12.81 -0.53 -33.29
CA LEU A 729 13.69 -1.13 -32.30
C LEU A 729 13.17 -2.50 -31.87
N SER A 730 14.04 -3.50 -31.89
CA SER A 730 13.74 -4.87 -31.44
C SER A 730 14.24 -5.09 -30.01
N GLY A 731 13.32 -5.37 -29.09
CA GLY A 731 13.61 -5.59 -27.68
C GLY A 731 13.48 -7.04 -27.24
N SER A 732 13.14 -7.23 -25.96
CA SER A 732 12.92 -8.51 -25.27
C SER A 732 14.18 -9.28 -24.85
N LEU A 733 13.97 -10.36 -24.09
CA LEU A 733 15.01 -11.37 -23.86
C LEU A 733 14.63 -12.76 -24.39
N GLU A 734 13.47 -12.91 -25.03
CA GLU A 734 12.83 -14.21 -25.23
C GLU A 734 13.55 -15.14 -26.21
N PHE A 735 14.44 -14.59 -27.03
CA PHE A 735 15.18 -15.35 -28.03
C PHE A 735 16.57 -15.76 -27.54
N SER A 736 17.10 -16.83 -28.15
CA SER A 736 18.47 -17.30 -27.93
C SER A 736 19.52 -16.22 -28.25
N LEU A 737 20.73 -16.36 -27.70
CA LEU A 737 21.88 -15.56 -28.12
C LEU A 737 22.05 -15.55 -29.65
N LYS A 738 22.36 -14.38 -30.21
CA LYS A 738 22.59 -14.17 -31.65
C LYS A 738 21.39 -14.50 -32.55
N ASN A 739 20.18 -14.40 -32.02
CA ASN A 739 18.97 -14.58 -32.82
C ASN A 739 18.71 -13.36 -33.71
N PRO A 740 18.39 -13.54 -35.01
CA PRO A 740 18.13 -12.42 -35.92
C PRO A 740 16.89 -11.59 -35.56
N ASN A 741 15.99 -12.07 -34.69
CA ASN A 741 14.84 -11.28 -34.24
C ASN A 741 15.21 -10.12 -33.30
N TYR A 742 16.47 -10.01 -32.86
CA TYR A 742 16.98 -8.81 -32.16
C TYR A 742 17.44 -7.72 -33.12
N GLN A 743 17.44 -7.97 -34.43
CA GLN A 743 17.89 -6.99 -35.42
C GLN A 743 16.85 -5.87 -35.56
N ASP A 744 17.24 -4.65 -35.19
CA ASP A 744 16.49 -3.43 -35.51
C ASP A 744 16.25 -3.32 -37.02
N ARG A 745 15.10 -2.75 -37.41
CA ARG A 745 14.61 -2.75 -38.80
C ARG A 745 14.42 -1.32 -39.30
N LEU A 746 14.78 -1.07 -40.55
CA LEU A 746 14.56 0.21 -41.23
C LEU A 746 13.48 0.04 -42.30
N TYR A 747 12.47 0.90 -42.30
CA TYR A 747 11.43 0.96 -43.31
C TYR A 747 11.38 2.35 -43.92
N VAL A 748 11.45 2.41 -45.25
CA VAL A 748 11.40 3.66 -46.02
C VAL A 748 9.99 3.91 -46.53
N ASN A 749 9.53 5.16 -46.41
CA ASN A 749 8.21 5.61 -46.79
C ASN A 749 8.15 6.00 -48.28
N ASP A 750 7.03 5.75 -48.95
CA ASP A 750 6.78 6.18 -50.34
C ASP A 750 6.16 7.59 -50.46
N GLY A 751 6.04 8.28 -49.34
CA GLY A 751 5.39 9.60 -49.20
C GLY A 751 3.86 9.55 -49.18
N LYS A 752 3.26 8.35 -49.15
CA LYS A 752 1.80 8.14 -49.04
C LYS A 752 1.44 7.32 -47.80
N GLY A 753 2.38 7.22 -46.84
CA GLY A 753 2.23 6.40 -45.64
C GLY A 753 2.29 4.90 -45.92
N LYS A 754 3.02 4.47 -46.96
CA LYS A 754 3.35 3.06 -47.21
C LYS A 754 4.85 2.84 -47.05
N PHE A 755 5.18 1.83 -46.25
CA PHE A 755 6.53 1.55 -45.79
C PHE A 755 7.07 0.27 -46.41
N SER A 756 8.31 0.32 -46.90
CA SER A 756 9.05 -0.83 -47.44
C SER A 756 10.33 -1.07 -46.66
N LYS A 757 10.53 -2.32 -46.22
CA LYS A 757 11.71 -2.72 -45.45
C LYS A 757 12.99 -2.58 -46.29
N GLN A 758 14.04 -2.04 -45.70
CA GLN A 758 15.38 -1.98 -46.28
C GLN A 758 16.24 -3.11 -45.72
N ASP A 759 16.67 -4.02 -46.60
CA ASP A 759 17.58 -5.10 -46.23
C ASP A 759 19.04 -4.64 -46.28
N LYS A 760 19.84 -5.02 -45.27
CA LYS A 760 21.29 -4.79 -45.20
C LYS A 760 21.72 -3.32 -45.16
N SER A 761 20.81 -2.39 -44.84
CA SER A 761 21.12 -0.98 -44.59
C SER A 761 21.75 -0.73 -43.22
N LEU A 762 21.53 -1.65 -42.26
CA LEU A 762 21.97 -1.53 -40.88
C LEU A 762 23.10 -2.52 -40.53
N PRO A 763 24.03 -2.14 -39.64
CA PRO A 763 24.96 -3.08 -39.03
C PRO A 763 24.22 -4.20 -38.28
N ILE A 764 24.81 -5.40 -38.31
CA ILE A 764 24.23 -6.58 -37.65
C ILE A 764 24.37 -6.43 -36.13
N ARG A 765 23.25 -6.57 -35.42
CA ARG A 765 23.16 -6.50 -33.95
C ARG A 765 22.29 -7.63 -33.41
N TYR A 766 22.54 -8.02 -32.16
CA TYR A 766 21.87 -9.16 -31.52
C TYR A 766 21.44 -8.90 -30.07
N GLU A 767 21.46 -7.64 -29.66
CA GLU A 767 21.15 -7.19 -28.31
C GLU A 767 19.74 -6.57 -28.26
N SER A 768 19.13 -6.56 -27.09
CA SER A 768 17.82 -5.91 -26.90
C SER A 768 17.99 -4.40 -26.96
N SER A 769 17.42 -3.75 -27.97
CA SER A 769 17.34 -2.29 -28.05
C SER A 769 16.27 -1.74 -27.09
N SER A 770 16.34 -0.45 -26.73
CA SER A 770 15.40 0.19 -25.79
C SER A 770 14.96 1.61 -26.14
N LYS A 771 15.86 2.40 -26.76
CA LYS A 771 15.61 3.77 -27.19
C LYS A 771 16.53 4.10 -28.37
N ALA A 772 16.07 4.94 -29.30
CA ALA A 772 16.93 5.56 -30.29
C ALA A 772 16.57 7.03 -30.45
N ILE A 773 17.56 7.84 -30.83
CA ILE A 773 17.37 9.25 -31.20
C ILE A 773 18.17 9.56 -32.47
N ALA A 774 17.69 10.56 -33.23
CA ALA A 774 18.39 11.12 -34.38
C ALA A 774 19.32 12.25 -33.93
N LEU A 775 20.52 12.30 -34.51
CA LEU A 775 21.47 13.39 -34.30
C LEU A 775 22.45 13.47 -35.47
N ASP A 776 22.99 14.65 -35.74
CA ASP A 776 24.10 14.83 -36.71
C ASP A 776 25.40 15.06 -35.93
N ILE A 777 26.16 13.98 -35.67
CA ILE A 777 27.39 14.05 -34.85
C ILE A 777 28.55 14.59 -35.65
N ASN A 778 28.58 14.29 -36.95
CA ASN A 778 29.72 14.54 -37.82
C ASN A 778 29.58 15.86 -38.60
N GLN A 779 28.39 16.49 -38.53
CA GLN A 779 27.97 17.73 -39.18
C GLN A 779 27.94 17.66 -40.70
N ASP A 780 27.58 16.50 -41.26
CA ASP A 780 27.47 16.30 -42.72
C ASP A 780 26.07 16.57 -43.28
N GLY A 781 25.08 16.85 -42.40
CA GLY A 781 23.72 17.18 -42.77
C GLY A 781 22.79 15.98 -42.93
N PHE A 782 23.27 14.76 -42.67
CA PHE A 782 22.42 13.56 -42.56
C PHE A 782 22.25 13.18 -41.09
N ASP A 783 21.03 12.78 -40.71
CA ASP A 783 20.78 12.29 -39.36
C ASP A 783 21.42 10.90 -39.17
N ASP A 784 22.32 10.81 -38.20
CA ASP A 784 22.84 9.59 -37.61
C ASP A 784 21.87 9.04 -36.56
N ILE A 785 22.01 7.76 -36.22
CA ILE A 785 21.18 7.10 -35.21
C ILE A 785 22.05 6.72 -34.01
N LEU A 786 21.66 7.19 -32.83
CA LEU A 786 22.20 6.71 -31.56
C LEU A 786 21.21 5.75 -30.91
N VAL A 787 21.62 4.50 -30.73
CA VAL A 787 20.75 3.41 -30.25
C VAL A 787 21.21 2.92 -28.88
N ALA A 788 20.28 2.82 -27.95
CA ALA A 788 20.49 2.31 -26.61
C ALA A 788 20.19 0.82 -26.50
N THR A 789 21.15 0.08 -25.95
CA THR A 789 21.01 -1.35 -25.61
C THR A 789 20.56 -1.51 -24.16
N ARG A 790 19.54 -2.32 -23.94
CA ARG A 790 18.99 -2.61 -22.63
C ARG A 790 19.75 -3.68 -21.88
N THR A 791 20.01 -4.80 -22.55
CA THR A 791 20.55 -6.01 -21.92
C THR A 791 20.95 -7.04 -22.99
N ILE A 792 21.81 -7.98 -22.60
CA ILE A 792 22.21 -9.13 -23.40
C ILE A 792 21.41 -10.35 -22.91
N PRO A 793 20.78 -11.14 -23.81
CA PRO A 793 20.12 -12.38 -23.44
C PRO A 793 21.03 -13.30 -22.61
N PHE A 794 20.51 -13.89 -21.54
CA PHE A 794 21.24 -14.76 -20.59
C PHE A 794 22.34 -14.08 -19.77
N ALA A 795 22.42 -12.74 -19.79
CA ALA A 795 23.49 -11.99 -19.13
C ALA A 795 23.00 -10.63 -18.60
N TYR A 796 21.87 -10.63 -17.88
CA TYR A 796 21.34 -9.41 -17.27
C TYR A 796 22.34 -8.82 -16.27
N GLY A 797 22.57 -7.50 -16.36
CA GLY A 797 23.54 -6.80 -15.53
C GLY A 797 24.97 -6.79 -16.07
N VAL A 798 25.28 -7.51 -17.15
CA VAL A 798 26.53 -7.28 -17.88
C VAL A 798 26.49 -5.88 -18.52
N PRO A 799 27.57 -5.07 -18.44
CA PRO A 799 27.60 -3.74 -19.02
C PRO A 799 27.25 -3.74 -20.51
N VAL A 800 26.30 -2.90 -20.87
CA VAL A 800 25.87 -2.55 -22.24
C VAL A 800 25.86 -1.03 -22.37
N GLY A 801 25.40 -0.47 -23.48
CA GLY A 801 25.35 0.98 -23.62
C GLY A 801 24.83 1.44 -24.97
N LEU A 802 25.51 2.43 -25.53
CA LEU A 802 25.09 3.14 -26.73
C LEU A 802 25.89 2.67 -27.95
N SER A 803 25.19 2.54 -29.08
CA SER A 803 25.78 2.32 -30.40
C SER A 803 25.47 3.51 -31.31
N LEU A 804 26.48 4.03 -31.99
CA LEU A 804 26.35 5.16 -32.93
C LEU A 804 26.45 4.65 -34.37
N LEU A 805 25.33 4.74 -35.08
CA LEU A 805 25.18 4.34 -36.47
C LEU A 805 25.21 5.60 -37.34
N VAL A 806 26.32 5.83 -38.03
CA VAL A 806 26.55 7.02 -38.86
C VAL A 806 25.95 6.81 -40.25
N ASN A 807 25.07 7.71 -40.69
CA ASN A 807 24.43 7.66 -42.00
C ASN A 807 25.44 7.99 -43.11
N LYS A 808 25.37 7.30 -44.24
CA LYS A 808 26.21 7.55 -45.42
C LYS A 808 25.51 8.39 -46.49
N GLY A 809 24.28 8.84 -46.23
CA GLY A 809 23.49 9.71 -47.09
C GLY A 809 22.74 8.98 -48.21
N ASP A 810 22.84 7.65 -48.27
CA ASP A 810 22.13 6.78 -49.21
C ASP A 810 21.16 5.81 -48.51
N GLY A 811 20.87 6.05 -47.23
CA GLY A 811 20.07 5.17 -46.38
C GLY A 811 20.84 3.97 -45.82
N THR A 812 22.18 3.90 -45.98
CA THR A 812 23.04 2.92 -45.32
C THR A 812 23.79 3.51 -44.13
N PHE A 813 24.04 2.67 -43.11
CA PHE A 813 24.66 3.09 -41.85
C PHE A 813 25.93 2.31 -41.53
N ALA A 814 26.91 2.98 -40.94
CA ALA A 814 28.12 2.35 -40.40
C ALA A 814 28.20 2.53 -38.88
N ASP A 815 28.57 1.47 -38.17
CA ASP A 815 28.83 1.56 -36.72
C ASP A 815 30.17 2.27 -36.49
N GLU A 816 30.12 3.48 -35.92
CA GLU A 816 31.29 4.28 -35.55
C GLU A 816 31.43 4.44 -34.02
N THR A 817 30.79 3.56 -33.25
CA THR A 817 30.77 3.60 -31.78
C THR A 817 32.17 3.66 -31.18
N SER A 818 33.06 2.72 -31.54
CA SER A 818 34.42 2.68 -31.00
C SER A 818 35.29 3.87 -31.42
N ALA A 819 34.96 4.51 -32.55
CA ALA A 819 35.73 5.64 -33.06
C ALA A 819 35.35 6.96 -32.38
N ARG A 820 34.09 7.12 -31.96
CA ARG A 820 33.52 8.41 -31.54
C ARG A 820 33.02 8.46 -30.11
N ILE A 821 32.46 7.36 -29.62
CA ILE A 821 31.82 7.27 -28.30
C ILE A 821 32.23 6.00 -27.52
N PRO A 822 33.53 5.62 -27.47
CA PRO A 822 33.95 4.35 -26.88
C PRO A 822 33.56 4.20 -25.40
N GLU A 823 33.50 5.30 -24.65
CA GLU A 823 33.11 5.29 -23.23
C GLU A 823 31.60 5.02 -23.03
N LEU A 824 30.77 5.33 -24.04
CA LEU A 824 29.33 5.15 -23.98
C LEU A 824 28.88 3.74 -24.37
N ALA A 825 29.75 2.96 -25.02
CA ALA A 825 29.45 1.59 -25.46
C ALA A 825 29.11 0.63 -24.31
N SER A 826 29.59 0.94 -23.10
CA SER A 826 29.38 0.15 -21.88
C SER A 826 28.91 1.00 -20.69
N ILE A 827 28.19 2.10 -20.95
CA ILE A 827 27.74 3.03 -19.90
C ILE A 827 26.75 2.40 -18.91
N GLY A 828 25.93 1.45 -19.37
CA GLY A 828 24.96 0.70 -18.59
C GLY A 828 23.62 0.50 -19.31
N MET A 829 22.59 0.13 -18.55
CA MET A 829 21.27 -0.27 -19.09
C MET A 829 20.38 0.94 -19.35
N VAL A 830 20.70 1.68 -20.42
CA VAL A 830 20.02 2.91 -20.83
C VAL A 830 18.53 2.67 -21.09
N ARG A 831 17.70 3.67 -20.76
CA ARG A 831 16.24 3.65 -20.90
C ARG A 831 15.70 4.78 -21.75
N ASP A 832 16.32 5.95 -21.65
CA ASP A 832 15.88 7.12 -22.38
C ASP A 832 17.05 8.07 -22.67
N LEU A 833 16.87 8.87 -23.72
CA LEU A 833 17.88 9.73 -24.30
C LEU A 833 17.24 11.05 -24.75
N TRP A 834 17.95 12.16 -24.56
CA TRP A 834 17.57 13.45 -25.14
C TRP A 834 18.78 14.16 -25.75
N TRP A 835 18.58 14.83 -26.88
CA TRP A 835 19.63 15.55 -27.60
C TRP A 835 19.18 16.96 -28.02
N GLY A 836 19.88 17.98 -27.53
CA GLY A 836 19.55 19.38 -27.81
C GLY A 836 20.44 20.36 -27.05
N ASP A 837 20.20 21.66 -27.19
CA ASP A 837 20.96 22.71 -26.50
C ASP A 837 20.39 22.94 -25.09
N LEU A 838 20.71 22.02 -24.16
CA LEU A 838 20.23 22.03 -22.77
C LEU A 838 20.61 23.32 -22.04
N LEU A 839 21.82 23.83 -22.31
CA LEU A 839 22.41 24.95 -21.58
C LEU A 839 22.18 26.31 -22.28
N GLY A 840 21.48 26.33 -23.43
CA GLY A 840 21.26 27.54 -24.22
C GLY A 840 22.56 28.20 -24.72
N ASN A 841 23.64 27.42 -24.86
CA ASN A 841 24.98 27.93 -25.18
C ASN A 841 25.37 27.74 -26.65
N GLY A 842 24.45 27.22 -27.47
CA GLY A 842 24.64 26.92 -28.89
C GLY A 842 25.37 25.60 -29.17
N ARG A 843 25.79 24.85 -28.14
CA ARG A 843 26.34 23.49 -28.27
C ARG A 843 25.29 22.51 -27.78
N LYS A 844 25.12 21.40 -28.50
CA LYS A 844 24.17 20.36 -28.11
C LYS A 844 24.77 19.45 -27.04
N GLN A 845 23.93 19.01 -26.11
CA GLN A 845 24.21 18.02 -25.09
C GLN A 845 23.32 16.79 -25.28
N LEU A 846 23.89 15.63 -24.96
CA LEU A 846 23.21 14.34 -24.82
C LEU A 846 22.92 14.09 -23.34
N VAL A 847 21.65 13.94 -22.98
CA VAL A 847 21.21 13.47 -21.67
C VAL A 847 20.94 11.97 -21.77
N VAL A 848 21.48 11.20 -20.83
CA VAL A 848 21.34 9.74 -20.76
C VAL A 848 20.80 9.36 -19.39
N VAL A 849 19.71 8.59 -19.38
CA VAL A 849 19.15 8.00 -18.16
C VAL A 849 18.87 6.50 -18.36
N GLY A 850 18.98 5.73 -17.28
CA GLY A 850 18.85 4.28 -17.34
C GLY A 850 18.84 3.64 -15.97
N HIS A 851 18.80 2.31 -15.95
CA HIS A 851 18.89 1.56 -14.69
C HIS A 851 20.35 1.38 -14.30
N TRP A 852 20.62 1.54 -13.00
CA TRP A 852 21.93 1.37 -12.37
C TRP A 852 22.99 2.41 -12.76
N ILE A 853 22.60 3.44 -13.51
CA ILE A 853 23.48 4.52 -13.97
C ILE A 853 22.98 5.87 -13.45
N PRO A 854 23.84 6.89 -13.34
CA PRO A 854 23.40 8.21 -12.95
C PRO A 854 22.80 8.97 -14.15
N ILE A 855 22.07 10.05 -13.87
CA ILE A 855 21.72 11.05 -14.89
C ILE A 855 23.03 11.61 -15.42
N SER A 856 23.30 11.35 -16.70
CA SER A 856 24.57 11.68 -17.34
C SER A 856 24.36 12.66 -18.49
N VAL A 857 25.15 13.72 -18.54
CA VAL A 857 25.10 14.75 -19.58
C VAL A 857 26.45 14.85 -20.27
N TYR A 858 26.42 14.77 -21.59
CA TYR A 858 27.61 14.85 -22.44
C TYR A 858 27.48 16.02 -23.42
N GLU A 859 28.48 16.88 -23.50
CA GLU A 859 28.50 17.98 -24.47
C GLU A 859 29.26 17.58 -25.73
N ARG A 860 28.79 18.05 -26.88
CA ARG A 860 29.51 17.85 -28.15
C ARG A 860 30.78 18.69 -28.20
N ASP A 861 31.92 18.01 -28.28
CA ASP A 861 33.22 18.61 -28.62
C ASP A 861 33.70 18.08 -29.99
N GLY A 862 33.54 18.92 -31.02
CA GLY A 862 33.78 18.53 -32.40
C GLY A 862 32.87 17.36 -32.82
N GLN A 863 33.47 16.19 -33.02
CA GLN A 863 32.77 14.95 -33.40
C GLN A 863 32.77 13.89 -32.27
N MET A 864 33.15 14.29 -31.05
CA MET A 864 33.20 13.45 -29.84
C MET A 864 32.19 14.00 -28.81
N LEU A 865 31.98 13.23 -27.74
CA LEU A 865 31.13 13.60 -26.61
C LEU A 865 31.97 13.63 -25.32
N GLU A 866 31.96 14.75 -24.62
CA GLU A 866 32.66 14.94 -23.34
C GLU A 866 31.66 14.92 -22.17
N ASN A 867 31.94 14.13 -21.13
CA ASN A 867 31.06 14.07 -19.95
C ASN A 867 31.18 15.34 -19.10
N ILE A 868 30.09 16.11 -18.98
CA ILE A 868 30.03 17.33 -18.17
C ILE A 868 29.14 17.20 -16.92
N SER A 869 28.54 16.03 -16.68
CA SER A 869 27.54 15.78 -15.61
C SER A 869 27.90 16.39 -14.26
N LYS A 870 29.12 16.12 -13.76
CA LYS A 870 29.58 16.60 -12.45
C LYS A 870 29.63 18.12 -12.35
N SER A 871 29.99 18.79 -13.44
CA SER A 871 30.04 20.25 -13.48
C SER A 871 28.65 20.87 -13.37
N LEU A 872 27.61 20.12 -13.76
CA LEU A 872 26.21 20.53 -13.70
C LEU A 872 25.54 20.15 -12.37
N GLY A 873 26.25 19.53 -11.42
CA GLY A 873 25.64 19.00 -10.19
C GLY A 873 24.85 17.70 -10.39
N LEU A 874 25.12 16.99 -11.50
CA LEU A 874 24.55 15.69 -11.85
C LEU A 874 25.63 14.61 -11.80
N GLY A 875 25.26 13.34 -12.04
CA GLY A 875 26.23 12.25 -12.16
C GLY A 875 26.59 11.51 -10.86
N ASP A 876 26.09 11.94 -9.71
CA ASP A 876 26.46 11.38 -8.40
C ASP A 876 25.49 10.31 -7.87
N LEU A 877 24.26 10.24 -8.40
CA LEU A 877 23.21 9.33 -7.91
C LEU A 877 22.66 8.43 -9.02
N ASN A 878 22.93 7.14 -8.85
CA ASN A 878 22.37 6.10 -9.70
C ASN A 878 20.94 5.78 -9.28
N GLY A 879 20.08 5.53 -10.27
CA GLY A 879 18.68 5.18 -10.05
C GLY A 879 18.20 4.06 -10.97
N PHE A 880 16.90 3.79 -10.92
CA PHE A 880 16.18 2.98 -11.90
C PHE A 880 15.43 3.91 -12.86
N TYR A 881 16.15 4.91 -13.38
CA TYR A 881 15.56 5.95 -14.22
C TYR A 881 15.00 5.35 -15.51
N ASN A 882 13.75 5.68 -15.80
CA ASN A 882 13.00 5.16 -16.94
C ASN A 882 12.81 6.20 -18.04
N HIS A 883 12.76 7.48 -17.69
CA HIS A 883 12.37 8.55 -18.60
C HIS A 883 12.99 9.89 -18.20
N VAL A 884 13.30 10.72 -19.19
CA VAL A 884 13.68 12.13 -18.98
C VAL A 884 12.87 13.03 -19.90
N LEU A 885 12.17 14.00 -19.31
CA LEU A 885 11.49 15.09 -20.01
C LEU A 885 12.34 16.35 -19.84
N VAL A 886 12.69 17.00 -20.95
CA VAL A 886 13.54 18.21 -20.98
C VAL A 886 12.73 19.36 -21.56
N GLU A 887 12.29 20.27 -20.69
CA GLU A 887 11.37 21.37 -21.04
C GLU A 887 11.60 22.56 -20.10
N ASP A 888 11.13 23.74 -20.49
CA ASP A 888 11.01 24.90 -19.60
C ASP A 888 9.80 24.71 -18.69
N LEU A 889 10.05 24.08 -17.53
CA LEU A 889 9.03 23.61 -16.59
C LEU A 889 8.69 24.69 -15.56
N ASP A 890 9.63 25.58 -15.26
CA ASP A 890 9.44 26.69 -14.34
C ASP A 890 9.09 28.03 -15.02
N GLY A 891 9.14 28.09 -16.36
CA GLY A 891 8.76 29.26 -17.14
C GLY A 891 9.82 30.37 -17.14
N ASP A 892 11.04 30.10 -16.70
CA ASP A 892 12.15 31.06 -16.70
C ASP A 892 12.89 31.15 -18.05
N GLY A 893 12.54 30.27 -19.00
CA GLY A 893 13.10 30.21 -20.34
C GLY A 893 14.36 29.34 -20.46
N LYS A 894 14.77 28.65 -19.40
CA LYS A 894 15.81 27.61 -19.41
C LYS A 894 15.16 26.22 -19.45
N LEU A 895 15.93 25.22 -19.86
CA LEU A 895 15.45 23.84 -19.91
C LEU A 895 15.75 23.10 -18.60
N ASP A 896 14.70 22.58 -17.98
CA ASP A 896 14.75 21.76 -16.77
C ASP A 896 14.67 20.27 -17.11
N LEU A 897 14.97 19.41 -16.14
CA LEU A 897 14.82 17.96 -16.29
C LEU A 897 13.77 17.43 -15.31
N PHE A 898 12.71 16.83 -15.83
CA PHE A 898 11.87 15.92 -15.07
C PHE A 898 12.36 14.48 -15.30
N VAL A 899 12.73 13.77 -14.24
CA VAL A 899 13.30 12.41 -14.34
C VAL A 899 12.37 11.42 -13.65
N GLY A 900 11.75 10.56 -14.46
CA GLY A 900 10.91 9.45 -14.00
C GLY A 900 11.77 8.27 -13.54
N ASN A 901 11.54 7.81 -12.32
CA ASN A 901 12.30 6.73 -11.68
C ASN A 901 11.33 5.60 -11.25
N PHE A 902 11.77 4.73 -10.35
CA PHE A 902 11.01 3.57 -9.86
C PHE A 902 9.88 3.91 -8.89
N GLY A 903 9.97 5.07 -8.22
CA GLY A 903 9.09 5.43 -7.12
C GLY A 903 9.52 4.77 -5.81
N GLU A 904 8.91 5.25 -4.71
CA GLU A 904 9.24 4.84 -3.35
C GLU A 904 8.24 3.81 -2.80
N ASN A 905 7.14 3.55 -3.51
CA ASN A 905 6.17 2.50 -3.17
C ASN A 905 6.70 1.10 -3.54
N SER A 906 7.77 0.69 -2.86
CA SER A 906 8.53 -0.52 -3.12
C SER A 906 9.16 -1.05 -1.83
N ARG A 907 9.44 -2.36 -1.78
CA ARG A 907 10.27 -2.95 -0.72
C ARG A 907 11.76 -2.74 -0.98
N PHE A 908 12.14 -2.31 -2.18
CA PHE A 908 13.50 -1.85 -2.44
C PHE A 908 13.75 -0.55 -1.69
N VAL A 909 14.85 -0.52 -0.95
CA VAL A 909 15.31 0.66 -0.25
C VAL A 909 16.70 1.00 -0.75
N ALA A 910 16.90 2.27 -1.11
CA ALA A 910 18.18 2.79 -1.56
C ALA A 910 18.39 4.18 -0.97
N ALA A 911 19.61 4.44 -0.49
CA ALA A 911 20.05 5.75 -0.04
C ALA A 911 21.53 5.93 -0.37
N PRO A 912 22.04 7.17 -0.47
CA PRO A 912 23.46 7.43 -0.74
C PRO A 912 24.44 6.72 0.22
N SER A 913 24.08 6.57 1.49
CA SER A 913 24.90 5.88 2.50
C SER A 913 24.71 4.37 2.55
N LYS A 914 23.64 3.86 1.94
CA LYS A 914 23.21 2.45 1.95
C LYS A 914 22.59 2.10 0.59
N PRO A 915 23.41 1.99 -0.46
CA PRO A 915 22.89 1.72 -1.79
C PRO A 915 22.34 0.31 -1.90
N LEU A 916 21.33 0.13 -2.76
CA LEU A 916 20.98 -1.18 -3.28
C LEU A 916 22.10 -1.61 -4.22
N ARG A 917 22.58 -2.86 -4.11
CA ARG A 917 23.72 -3.33 -4.90
C ARG A 917 23.38 -4.58 -5.71
N MET A 918 23.92 -4.69 -6.91
CA MET A 918 23.83 -5.90 -7.73
C MET A 918 25.22 -6.37 -8.11
N PHE A 919 25.51 -7.63 -7.77
CA PHE A 919 26.74 -8.32 -8.14
C PHE A 919 26.46 -9.24 -9.32
N VAL A 920 27.24 -9.11 -10.38
CA VAL A 920 27.09 -9.90 -11.61
C VAL A 920 28.36 -10.70 -11.85
N ASN A 921 28.24 -12.03 -11.86
CA ASN A 921 29.35 -12.95 -12.09
C ASN A 921 28.85 -14.37 -12.40
N ASP A 922 29.76 -15.25 -12.80
CA ASP A 922 29.59 -16.70 -12.78
C ASP A 922 30.02 -17.23 -11.41
N PHE A 923 29.09 -17.29 -10.45
CA PHE A 923 29.46 -17.51 -9.04
C PHE A 923 29.93 -18.94 -8.73
N ASP A 924 29.53 -19.93 -9.53
CA ASP A 924 29.94 -21.32 -9.38
C ASP A 924 30.86 -21.82 -10.51
N GLN A 925 31.30 -20.92 -11.39
CA GLN A 925 32.27 -21.15 -12.47
C GLN A 925 31.80 -22.20 -13.49
N ASN A 926 30.50 -22.20 -13.80
CA ASN A 926 29.86 -23.16 -14.70
C ASN A 926 29.64 -22.62 -16.14
N GLY A 927 29.98 -21.34 -16.38
CA GLY A 927 29.82 -20.62 -17.65
C GLY A 927 28.52 -19.82 -17.79
N SER A 928 27.63 -19.86 -16.78
CA SER A 928 26.42 -19.05 -16.68
C SER A 928 26.72 -17.76 -15.92
N VAL A 929 26.04 -16.67 -16.28
CA VAL A 929 26.13 -15.39 -15.56
C VAL A 929 24.90 -15.25 -14.68
N GLU A 930 25.11 -14.96 -13.41
CA GLU A 930 24.04 -14.64 -12.46
C GLU A 930 24.18 -13.21 -11.95
N GLN A 931 23.04 -12.67 -11.53
CA GLN A 931 22.92 -11.42 -10.80
C GLN A 931 22.36 -11.68 -9.41
N ILE A 932 23.03 -11.18 -8.38
CA ILE A 932 22.57 -11.24 -6.99
C ILE A 932 22.44 -9.82 -6.47
N ILE A 933 21.21 -9.45 -6.10
CA ILE A 933 20.92 -8.15 -5.49
C ILE A 933 21.05 -8.26 -3.97
N THR A 934 21.68 -7.26 -3.35
CA THR A 934 21.77 -7.11 -1.90
C THR A 934 21.22 -5.76 -1.46
N GLN A 935 20.59 -5.74 -0.29
CA GLN A 935 20.04 -4.54 0.34
C GLN A 935 20.58 -4.42 1.76
N PHE A 936 20.76 -3.20 2.25
CA PHE A 936 21.19 -2.96 3.61
C PHE A 936 20.06 -3.16 4.62
N GLU A 937 20.37 -3.85 5.71
CA GLU A 937 19.59 -3.93 6.93
C GLU A 937 20.53 -3.61 8.10
N GLY A 938 20.23 -2.56 8.86
CA GLY A 938 21.19 -1.98 9.79
C GLY A 938 22.47 -1.51 9.06
N SER A 939 23.62 -2.07 9.42
CA SER A 939 24.93 -1.71 8.85
C SER A 939 25.45 -2.70 7.80
N ASN A 940 24.78 -3.84 7.61
CA ASN A 940 25.22 -4.91 6.73
C ASN A 940 24.28 -5.02 5.52
N ALA A 941 24.78 -5.55 4.41
CA ALA A 941 23.94 -5.86 3.25
C ALA A 941 23.75 -7.37 3.09
N TYR A 942 22.52 -7.78 2.79
CA TYR A 942 22.14 -9.17 2.67
C TYR A 942 21.53 -9.44 1.29
N PRO A 943 21.74 -10.62 0.71
CA PRO A 943 20.97 -11.07 -0.43
C PRO A 943 19.48 -11.05 -0.10
N ILE A 944 18.70 -10.41 -0.96
CA ILE A 944 17.23 -10.31 -0.86
C ILE A 944 16.52 -11.42 -1.64
N VAL A 945 17.27 -12.27 -2.34
CA VAL A 945 16.76 -13.50 -2.98
C VAL A 945 16.46 -14.56 -1.93
N LEU A 946 15.35 -15.28 -2.09
CA LEU A 946 14.98 -16.37 -1.19
C LEU A 946 15.86 -17.62 -1.40
N LYS A 947 16.08 -18.38 -0.31
CA LYS A 947 16.93 -19.59 -0.31
C LYS A 947 16.59 -20.56 -1.44
N GLN A 948 15.30 -20.81 -1.67
CA GLN A 948 14.85 -21.79 -2.67
C GLN A 948 15.22 -21.34 -4.10
N ALA A 949 14.96 -20.09 -4.45
CA ALA A 949 15.34 -19.53 -5.75
C ALA A 949 16.86 -19.56 -5.95
N LEU A 950 17.61 -19.21 -4.90
CA LEU A 950 19.06 -19.24 -4.88
C LEU A 950 19.60 -20.67 -5.11
N LEU A 951 19.09 -21.68 -4.41
CA LEU A 951 19.53 -23.08 -4.58
C LEU A 951 19.05 -23.72 -5.88
N LYS A 952 17.98 -23.21 -6.49
CA LYS A 952 17.52 -23.62 -7.83
C LYS A 952 18.47 -23.07 -8.92
N GLN A 953 19.02 -21.87 -8.72
CA GLN A 953 20.00 -21.28 -9.63
C GLN A 953 21.44 -21.77 -9.38
N LEU A 954 21.85 -21.89 -8.11
CA LEU A 954 23.20 -22.26 -7.68
C LEU A 954 23.17 -23.51 -6.78
N PRO A 955 22.95 -24.72 -7.33
CA PRO A 955 22.79 -25.95 -6.55
C PRO A 955 24.02 -26.32 -5.71
N SER A 956 25.21 -25.87 -6.11
CA SER A 956 26.48 -26.12 -5.42
C SER A 956 26.48 -25.58 -3.98
N TRP A 957 25.68 -24.55 -3.69
CA TRP A 957 25.58 -23.91 -2.37
C TRP A 957 24.73 -24.69 -1.37
N ARG A 958 24.04 -25.77 -1.79
CA ARG A 958 23.18 -26.59 -0.90
C ARG A 958 23.93 -27.14 0.32
N LYS A 959 25.24 -27.39 0.21
CA LYS A 959 26.06 -27.86 1.35
C LYS A 959 26.30 -26.78 2.42
N GLN A 960 26.21 -25.51 2.04
CA GLN A 960 26.41 -24.36 2.92
C GLN A 960 25.08 -23.85 3.50
N LEU A 961 23.97 -24.06 2.79
CA LEU A 961 22.62 -23.60 3.13
C LEU A 961 21.70 -24.78 3.47
N LEU A 962 21.97 -25.45 4.60
CA LEU A 962 21.26 -26.66 5.00
C LEU A 962 19.82 -26.35 5.45
N SER A 963 19.66 -25.40 6.37
CA SER A 963 18.37 -24.95 6.93
C SER A 963 18.06 -23.51 6.52
N PHE A 964 16.81 -23.06 6.64
CA PHE A 964 16.46 -21.66 6.44
C PHE A 964 17.11 -20.78 7.50
N ASP A 965 17.18 -21.28 8.74
CA ASP A 965 17.91 -20.64 9.83
C ASP A 965 19.38 -20.37 9.47
N SER A 966 20.06 -21.32 8.80
CA SER A 966 21.46 -21.15 8.37
C SER A 966 21.67 -20.12 7.25
N PHE A 967 20.60 -19.72 6.55
CA PHE A 967 20.64 -18.78 5.43
C PHE A 967 20.29 -17.35 5.84
N LYS A 968 19.42 -17.16 6.84
CA LYS A 968 18.74 -15.89 7.11
C LYS A 968 19.68 -14.68 7.23
N ASP A 969 20.83 -14.87 7.88
CA ASP A 969 21.85 -13.85 8.14
C ASP A 969 23.09 -13.95 7.24
N LYS A 970 23.07 -14.78 6.18
CA LYS A 970 24.21 -14.91 5.27
C LYS A 970 24.35 -13.68 4.39
N ARG A 971 25.52 -13.05 4.44
CA ARG A 971 25.91 -12.03 3.46
C ARG A 971 26.49 -12.70 2.22
N LEU A 972 26.62 -11.96 1.12
CA LEU A 972 27.17 -12.53 -0.11
C LEU A 972 28.66 -12.93 0.08
N GLU A 973 29.38 -12.15 0.89
CA GLU A 973 30.76 -12.37 1.32
C GLU A 973 30.94 -13.65 2.15
N ASP A 974 29.86 -14.16 2.75
CA ASP A 974 29.89 -15.42 3.51
C ASP A 974 29.63 -16.64 2.62
N LEU A 975 29.18 -16.43 1.37
CA LEU A 975 28.80 -17.47 0.41
C LEU A 975 29.79 -17.60 -0.76
N VAL A 976 30.54 -16.55 -1.04
CA VAL A 976 31.43 -16.41 -2.21
C VAL A 976 32.82 -15.98 -1.78
N SER A 977 33.87 -16.47 -2.45
CA SER A 977 35.25 -16.06 -2.14
C SER A 977 35.54 -14.62 -2.58
N ASP A 978 36.45 -13.97 -1.86
CA ASP A 978 36.93 -12.60 -2.19
C ASP A 978 37.47 -12.49 -3.63
N GLU A 979 38.05 -13.57 -4.17
CA GLU A 979 38.56 -13.60 -5.54
C GLU A 979 37.43 -13.47 -6.58
N ILE A 980 36.31 -14.17 -6.38
CA ILE A 980 35.16 -14.10 -7.28
C ILE A 980 34.48 -12.74 -7.10
N LEU A 981 34.30 -12.27 -5.86
CA LEU A 981 33.71 -10.97 -5.58
C LEU A 981 34.52 -9.83 -6.20
N GLY A 982 35.86 -9.86 -6.08
CA GLY A 982 36.75 -8.87 -6.68
C GLY A 982 36.77 -8.86 -8.21
N ARG A 983 36.22 -9.89 -8.87
CA ARG A 983 36.03 -9.96 -10.34
C ARG A 983 34.59 -9.67 -10.78
N SER A 984 33.68 -9.42 -9.86
CA SER A 984 32.27 -9.19 -10.17
C SER A 984 32.07 -7.78 -10.73
N VAL A 985 31.15 -7.63 -11.68
CA VAL A 985 30.61 -6.31 -12.00
C VAL A 985 29.67 -5.92 -10.86
N VAL A 986 29.86 -4.72 -10.30
CA VAL A 986 29.04 -4.21 -9.20
C VAL A 986 28.30 -2.98 -9.68
N TRP A 987 26.98 -3.02 -9.56
CA TRP A 987 26.10 -1.89 -9.79
C TRP A 987 25.51 -1.41 -8.48
N GLU A 988 25.28 -0.11 -8.37
CA GLU A 988 24.70 0.52 -7.19
C GLU A 988 23.53 1.41 -7.59
N VAL A 989 22.50 1.48 -6.75
CA VAL A 989 21.41 2.44 -6.81
C VAL A 989 21.31 3.17 -5.48
N HIS A 990 21.22 4.49 -5.57
CA HIS A 990 21.25 5.41 -4.42
C HIS A 990 19.92 6.14 -4.24
N GLU A 991 19.06 6.17 -5.27
CA GLU A 991 17.79 6.88 -5.25
C GLU A 991 16.74 6.16 -6.13
N LEU A 992 15.55 5.96 -5.59
CA LEU A 992 14.40 5.40 -6.30
C LEU A 992 13.33 6.45 -6.64
N ALA A 993 13.40 7.62 -5.99
CA ALA A 993 12.43 8.69 -6.18
C ALA A 993 12.54 9.32 -7.58
N SER A 994 11.39 9.65 -8.15
CA SER A 994 11.29 10.56 -9.30
C SER A 994 11.49 12.00 -8.81
N LYS A 995 12.20 12.83 -9.58
CA LYS A 995 12.59 14.19 -9.17
C LYS A 995 12.55 15.19 -10.32
N LEU A 996 12.47 16.46 -9.95
CA LEU A 996 12.68 17.60 -10.83
C LEU A 996 14.08 18.17 -10.61
N TYR A 997 14.72 18.63 -11.68
CA TYR A 997 16.03 19.27 -11.67
C TYR A 997 15.89 20.62 -12.39
N ILE A 998 15.90 21.71 -11.62
CA ILE A 998 15.72 23.07 -12.13
C ILE A 998 17.07 23.68 -12.50
N GLN A 999 17.19 24.19 -13.72
CA GLN A 999 18.43 24.79 -14.21
C GLN A 999 18.64 26.18 -13.60
N GLN A 1000 19.83 26.41 -13.07
CA GLN A 1000 20.25 27.69 -12.50
C GLN A 1000 20.95 28.56 -13.55
N GLU A 1001 21.08 29.86 -13.27
CA GLU A 1001 21.78 30.83 -14.14
C GLU A 1001 23.22 30.45 -14.52
N ASN A 1002 23.90 29.67 -13.66
CA ASN A 1002 25.26 29.21 -13.90
C ASN A 1002 25.32 27.88 -14.71
N GLY A 1003 24.18 27.35 -15.17
CA GLY A 1003 24.04 26.08 -15.88
C GLY A 1003 23.99 24.84 -14.98
N THR A 1004 24.11 24.99 -13.65
CA THR A 1004 23.97 23.86 -12.71
C THR A 1004 22.50 23.51 -12.44
N PHE A 1005 22.22 22.29 -12.00
CA PHE A 1005 20.86 21.84 -11.68
C PHE A 1005 20.66 21.72 -10.17
N VAL A 1006 19.51 22.21 -9.69
CA VAL A 1006 19.05 22.04 -8.31
C VAL A 1006 17.90 21.04 -8.28
N ARG A 1007 17.99 20.07 -7.37
CA ARG A 1007 16.97 19.04 -7.19
C ARG A 1007 15.77 19.57 -6.39
N GLU A 1008 14.57 19.29 -6.88
CA GLU A 1008 13.31 19.58 -6.21
C GLU A 1008 12.47 18.30 -6.04
N ASN A 1009 11.71 18.26 -4.95
CA ASN A 1009 10.78 17.17 -4.67
C ASN A 1009 9.50 17.34 -5.49
N LEU A 1010 8.96 16.21 -5.96
CA LEU A 1010 7.65 16.13 -6.58
C LEU A 1010 6.56 15.84 -5.52
N PRO A 1011 5.28 16.06 -5.85
CA PRO A 1011 4.17 15.56 -5.05
C PRO A 1011 4.30 14.06 -4.74
N SER A 1012 3.78 13.62 -3.59
CA SER A 1012 3.92 12.24 -3.11
C SER A 1012 3.37 11.19 -4.08
N GLU A 1013 2.28 11.53 -4.77
CA GLU A 1013 1.56 10.72 -5.76
C GLU A 1013 2.48 10.21 -6.88
N LEU A 1014 3.52 10.98 -7.20
CA LEU A 1014 4.48 10.69 -8.27
C LEU A 1014 5.47 9.59 -7.87
N GLN A 1015 5.40 9.14 -6.62
CA GLN A 1015 6.24 8.08 -6.07
C GLN A 1015 5.46 6.77 -5.84
N TYR A 1016 4.16 6.75 -6.13
CA TYR A 1016 3.29 5.58 -5.88
C TYR A 1016 3.48 4.45 -6.88
N SER A 1017 4.07 4.74 -8.04
CA SER A 1017 4.46 3.75 -9.06
C SER A 1017 5.67 4.23 -9.86
N PRO A 1018 6.32 3.34 -10.64
CA PRO A 1018 7.35 3.75 -11.60
C PRO A 1018 6.78 4.65 -12.68
N ILE A 1019 7.47 5.76 -12.98
CA ILE A 1019 7.10 6.63 -14.08
C ILE A 1019 7.81 6.15 -15.34
N PHE A 1020 7.04 5.69 -16.33
CA PHE A 1020 7.59 5.22 -17.61
C PHE A 1020 7.59 6.30 -18.69
N HIS A 1021 6.70 7.31 -18.58
CA HIS A 1021 6.68 8.44 -19.51
C HIS A 1021 6.06 9.69 -18.86
N GLY A 1022 6.54 10.86 -19.25
CA GLY A 1022 5.98 12.17 -18.93
C GLY A 1022 5.93 13.04 -20.17
N GLN A 1023 4.97 13.96 -20.23
CA GLN A 1023 4.81 14.84 -21.37
C GLN A 1023 4.29 16.20 -20.92
N LEU A 1024 4.95 17.27 -21.36
CA LEU A 1024 4.38 18.62 -21.27
C LEU A 1024 3.22 18.70 -22.26
N VAL A 1025 2.03 19.06 -21.78
CA VAL A 1025 0.81 19.23 -22.56
C VAL A 1025 0.29 20.66 -22.40
N THR A 1026 -0.10 21.27 -23.51
CA THR A 1026 -0.54 22.67 -23.53
C THR A 1026 -2.03 22.74 -23.79
N ALA A 1027 -2.75 23.39 -22.89
CA ALA A 1027 -4.18 23.66 -23.04
C ALA A 1027 -4.45 24.73 -24.12
N PRO A 1028 -5.67 24.81 -24.67
CA PRO A 1028 -6.04 25.81 -25.67
C PRO A 1028 -5.81 27.26 -25.20
N ASP A 1029 -5.95 27.51 -23.89
CA ASP A 1029 -5.70 28.79 -23.24
C ASP A 1029 -4.20 29.08 -22.97
N GLN A 1030 -3.30 28.22 -23.45
CA GLN A 1030 -1.84 28.24 -23.29
C GLN A 1030 -1.33 27.86 -21.89
N ASN A 1031 -2.20 27.42 -20.98
CA ASN A 1031 -1.74 26.86 -19.72
C ASN A 1031 -1.00 25.54 -19.98
N LYS A 1032 0.16 25.38 -19.32
CA LYS A 1032 1.01 24.20 -19.43
C LYS A 1032 0.75 23.26 -18.26
N TYR A 1033 0.63 21.97 -18.55
CA TYR A 1033 0.52 20.90 -17.58
C TYR A 1033 1.53 19.82 -17.89
N VAL A 1034 1.92 19.04 -16.89
CA VAL A 1034 2.74 17.84 -17.11
C VAL A 1034 1.88 16.63 -16.83
N LEU A 1035 1.60 15.83 -17.86
CA LEU A 1035 0.93 14.54 -17.71
C LEU A 1035 1.97 13.44 -17.63
N VAL A 1036 1.96 12.66 -16.56
CA VAL A 1036 2.89 11.56 -16.36
C VAL A 1036 2.17 10.27 -16.00
N GLY A 1037 2.82 9.15 -16.24
CA GLY A 1037 2.25 7.87 -15.87
C GLY A 1037 3.22 6.71 -16.03
N GLY A 1038 2.82 5.60 -15.42
CA GLY A 1038 3.52 4.34 -15.51
C GLY A 1038 3.01 3.41 -14.43
N ASN A 1039 3.12 2.12 -14.68
CA ASN A 1039 2.83 1.05 -13.73
C ASN A 1039 3.62 -0.20 -14.16
N HIS A 1040 3.78 -1.16 -13.25
CA HIS A 1040 4.44 -2.42 -13.53
C HIS A 1040 3.80 -3.59 -12.78
N SER A 1041 3.25 -4.55 -13.51
CA SER A 1041 2.54 -5.72 -12.97
C SER A 1041 3.33 -7.02 -13.06
N ARG A 1042 4.40 -7.06 -13.88
CA ARG A 1042 5.23 -8.25 -14.09
C ARG A 1042 6.39 -8.32 -13.08
N ILE A 1043 6.01 -8.35 -11.80
CA ILE A 1043 6.91 -8.42 -10.65
C ILE A 1043 6.63 -9.72 -9.89
N LYS A 1044 7.65 -10.35 -9.33
CA LYS A 1044 7.45 -11.55 -8.50
C LYS A 1044 6.50 -11.26 -7.32
N PRO A 1045 5.62 -12.21 -6.94
CA PRO A 1045 4.66 -11.99 -5.87
C PRO A 1045 5.29 -11.58 -4.53
N GLU A 1046 6.51 -12.02 -4.24
CA GLU A 1046 7.25 -11.59 -3.03
C GLU A 1046 7.51 -10.08 -2.91
N TRP A 1047 7.40 -9.31 -4.00
CA TRP A 1047 7.54 -7.85 -4.00
C TRP A 1047 6.21 -7.11 -4.20
N GLY A 1048 5.20 -7.81 -4.73
CA GLY A 1048 3.93 -7.26 -5.19
C GLY A 1048 4.04 -6.34 -6.41
N ILE A 1049 2.89 -6.02 -7.02
CA ILE A 1049 2.85 -5.17 -8.21
C ILE A 1049 3.01 -3.69 -7.83
N GLN A 1050 3.11 -2.83 -8.85
CA GLN A 1050 3.23 -1.38 -8.68
C GLN A 1050 2.25 -0.69 -9.61
N MET A 1051 1.00 -0.60 -9.16
CA MET A 1051 -0.15 -0.12 -9.95
C MET A 1051 -0.75 1.19 -9.43
N GLY A 1052 -0.02 1.93 -8.56
CA GLY A 1052 -0.51 3.12 -7.85
C GLY A 1052 -0.70 4.39 -8.69
N SER A 1053 -0.69 4.31 -10.03
CA SER A 1053 -0.96 5.47 -10.90
C SER A 1053 -2.13 5.22 -11.85
N TYR A 1054 -2.99 6.22 -12.00
CA TYR A 1054 -4.03 6.30 -13.03
C TYR A 1054 -3.72 7.39 -14.07
N GLY A 1055 -2.43 7.75 -14.19
CA GLY A 1055 -2.00 8.98 -14.86
C GLY A 1055 -2.17 10.20 -13.94
N TRP A 1056 -1.14 11.01 -13.81
CA TRP A 1056 -1.12 12.19 -12.96
C TRP A 1056 -0.97 13.44 -13.83
N LEU A 1057 -1.98 14.31 -13.81
CA LEU A 1057 -1.90 15.64 -14.41
C LEU A 1057 -1.41 16.61 -13.33
N MET A 1058 -0.23 17.21 -13.55
CA MET A 1058 0.33 18.18 -12.64
C MET A 1058 0.22 19.60 -13.20
N GLU A 1059 -0.05 20.54 -12.31
CA GLU A 1059 0.05 21.97 -12.58
C GLU A 1059 1.02 22.64 -11.61
N ARG A 1060 1.66 23.70 -12.09
CA ARG A 1060 2.60 24.51 -11.31
C ARG A 1060 1.90 25.77 -10.80
N ASN A 1061 1.83 25.91 -9.48
CA ASN A 1061 1.51 27.16 -8.82
C ASN A 1061 2.77 28.06 -8.77
N ALA A 1062 2.66 29.28 -8.22
CA ALA A 1062 3.76 30.26 -8.18
C ALA A 1062 5.11 29.72 -7.66
N THR A 1063 5.10 28.69 -6.80
CA THR A 1063 6.32 28.08 -6.26
C THR A 1063 6.37 26.55 -6.28
N ASN A 1064 5.22 25.85 -6.40
CA ASN A 1064 5.14 24.40 -6.15
C ASN A 1064 4.32 23.69 -7.23
N TRP A 1065 4.60 22.41 -7.43
CA TRP A 1065 3.77 21.49 -8.22
C TRP A 1065 2.67 20.88 -7.37
N LYS A 1066 1.49 20.68 -7.96
CA LYS A 1066 0.41 19.89 -7.37
C LYS A 1066 -0.23 18.99 -8.42
N VAL A 1067 -0.74 17.85 -7.96
CA VAL A 1067 -1.58 16.97 -8.79
C VAL A 1067 -3.00 17.53 -8.82
N VAL A 1068 -3.60 17.52 -10.01
CA VAL A 1068 -5.02 17.79 -10.20
C VAL A 1068 -5.75 16.46 -10.11
N ASP A 1069 -6.75 16.35 -9.23
CA ASP A 1069 -7.50 15.12 -8.99
C ASP A 1069 -8.19 14.59 -10.27
N ALA A 1070 -8.56 13.31 -10.30
CA ALA A 1070 -9.12 12.67 -11.49
C ALA A 1070 -10.43 13.33 -11.93
N ALA A 1071 -11.33 13.67 -11.00
CA ALA A 1071 -12.61 14.30 -11.33
C ALA A 1071 -12.44 15.69 -11.98
N SER A 1072 -11.50 16.50 -11.49
CA SER A 1072 -11.19 17.84 -12.02
C SER A 1072 -10.33 17.79 -13.29
N SER A 1073 -9.36 16.89 -13.37
CA SER A 1073 -8.46 16.77 -14.53
C SER A 1073 -9.13 16.09 -15.72
N GLY A 1074 -10.03 15.13 -15.46
CA GLY A 1074 -10.60 14.25 -16.47
C GLY A 1074 -9.71 13.06 -16.85
N ILE A 1075 -8.54 12.92 -16.22
CA ILE A 1075 -7.59 11.83 -16.49
C ILE A 1075 -7.91 10.63 -15.60
N TYR A 1076 -8.11 9.47 -16.24
CA TYR A 1076 -8.17 8.17 -15.58
C TYR A 1076 -7.69 7.08 -16.54
N ILE A 1077 -6.46 6.63 -16.34
CA ILE A 1077 -5.72 5.76 -17.25
C ILE A 1077 -5.23 4.54 -16.46
N PRO A 1078 -6.09 3.53 -16.22
CA PRO A 1078 -5.69 2.32 -15.53
C PRO A 1078 -4.73 1.48 -16.39
N GLY A 1079 -3.94 0.62 -15.76
CA GLY A 1079 -3.03 -0.31 -16.44
C GLY A 1079 -1.62 0.24 -16.66
N GLU A 1080 -0.82 -0.47 -17.45
CA GLU A 1080 0.60 -0.16 -17.66
C GLU A 1080 0.81 0.92 -18.72
N ILE A 1081 0.91 2.19 -18.32
CA ILE A 1081 1.22 3.32 -19.22
C ILE A 1081 2.67 3.20 -19.73
N ARG A 1082 2.87 3.35 -21.05
CA ARG A 1082 4.17 3.18 -21.72
C ARG A 1082 4.63 4.38 -22.55
N SER A 1083 3.71 5.10 -23.17
CA SER A 1083 4.02 6.37 -23.86
C SER A 1083 2.83 7.32 -23.84
N ILE A 1084 3.12 8.62 -23.72
CA ILE A 1084 2.17 9.74 -23.69
C ILE A 1084 2.63 10.74 -24.74
N GLN A 1085 1.78 11.05 -25.73
CA GLN A 1085 2.17 11.85 -26.89
C GLN A 1085 1.10 12.89 -27.23
N GLN A 1086 1.50 14.03 -27.80
CA GLN A 1086 0.57 15.02 -28.33
C GLN A 1086 0.29 14.74 -29.82
N LEU A 1087 -0.98 14.71 -30.20
CA LEU A 1087 -1.46 14.51 -31.57
C LEU A 1087 -2.03 15.81 -32.13
N LYS A 1088 -1.49 16.29 -33.24
CA LYS A 1088 -2.10 17.33 -34.04
C LYS A 1088 -3.27 16.76 -34.84
N THR A 1089 -4.47 17.26 -34.54
CA THR A 1089 -5.69 16.91 -35.28
C THR A 1089 -6.30 18.13 -35.96
N ASN A 1090 -7.20 17.89 -36.90
CA ASN A 1090 -8.03 18.94 -37.51
C ASN A 1090 -8.87 19.73 -36.49
N THR A 1091 -9.15 19.13 -35.32
CA THR A 1091 -9.92 19.71 -34.22
C THR A 1091 -9.07 20.35 -33.12
N GLY A 1092 -7.74 20.39 -33.29
CA GLY A 1092 -6.78 20.87 -32.29
C GLY A 1092 -5.88 19.77 -31.76
N THR A 1093 -5.11 20.07 -30.71
CA THR A 1093 -4.19 19.09 -30.11
C THR A 1093 -4.94 18.12 -29.20
N LYS A 1094 -4.67 16.83 -29.35
CA LYS A 1094 -5.14 15.73 -28.51
C LYS A 1094 -3.98 15.04 -27.81
N ILE A 1095 -4.26 14.17 -26.85
CA ILE A 1095 -3.24 13.42 -26.11
C ILE A 1095 -3.49 11.93 -26.35
N LEU A 1096 -2.50 11.22 -26.90
CA LEU A 1096 -2.50 9.76 -27.06
C LEU A 1096 -1.73 9.12 -25.91
N VAL A 1097 -2.33 8.13 -25.27
CA VAL A 1097 -1.68 7.32 -24.24
C VAL A 1097 -1.71 5.86 -24.65
N THR A 1098 -0.54 5.25 -24.77
CA THR A 1098 -0.39 3.81 -25.07
C THR A 1098 -0.12 3.02 -23.80
N ARG A 1099 -0.65 1.80 -23.77
CA ARG A 1099 -0.65 0.93 -22.59
C ARG A 1099 -0.35 -0.52 -22.98
N SER A 1100 0.40 -1.24 -22.16
CA SER A 1100 0.61 -2.68 -22.37
C SER A 1100 -0.65 -3.47 -22.01
N ASN A 1101 -0.92 -4.52 -22.78
CA ASN A 1101 -2.10 -5.40 -22.70
C ASN A 1101 -3.46 -4.70 -22.85
N GLU A 1102 -3.47 -3.46 -23.33
CA GLU A 1102 -4.64 -2.60 -23.34
C GLU A 1102 -4.76 -1.81 -24.63
N ARG A 1103 -5.94 -1.21 -24.83
CA ARG A 1103 -6.17 -0.25 -25.93
C ARG A 1103 -5.53 1.10 -25.60
N PRO A 1104 -5.00 1.84 -26.59
CA PRO A 1104 -4.60 3.22 -26.38
C PRO A 1104 -5.82 4.09 -26.07
N LEU A 1105 -5.60 5.17 -25.34
CA LEU A 1105 -6.62 6.16 -25.01
C LEU A 1105 -6.25 7.52 -25.63
N ILE A 1106 -7.22 8.16 -26.27
CA ILE A 1106 -7.09 9.51 -26.81
C ILE A 1106 -7.95 10.46 -25.97
N TYR A 1107 -7.31 11.48 -25.40
CA TYR A 1107 -7.97 12.56 -24.67
C TYR A 1107 -7.99 13.84 -25.49
N GLU A 1108 -9.02 14.66 -25.28
CA GLU A 1108 -9.15 16.00 -25.84
C GLU A 1108 -9.50 16.99 -24.72
N TRP A 1109 -9.09 18.24 -24.89
CA TRP A 1109 -9.47 19.32 -23.97
C TRP A 1109 -10.98 19.56 -24.03
N SER A 1110 -11.59 19.71 -22.85
CA SER A 1110 -12.99 20.08 -22.73
C SER A 1110 -13.24 21.48 -23.31
N LYS A 1111 -14.45 21.70 -23.83
CA LYS A 1111 -14.85 22.96 -24.48
C LYS A 1111 -15.35 24.01 -23.52
#